data_AF-A0A3A0AZR3-F1
#
_entry.id   AF-A0A3A0AZR3-F1
#
_cell.length_a   1.000
_cell.length_b   1.000
_cell.length_c   1.000
_cell.angle_alpha   90.00
_cell.angle_beta   90.00
_cell.angle_gamma   90.00
#
_symmetry.space_group_name_H-M   'P 1'
#
loop_
_entity.id
_entity.type
_entity.pdbx_description
1 polymer ?
#
loop_
_entity_poly.entity_id
_entity_poly.type
_entity_poly.pdbx_seq_one_letter_code
_entity_poly.pdbx_strand_id
1 'polypeptide(L)'
;MVRLEYISTRRGIYLLRRVLVVLLIVQSSLVALVPSPALGAPPPGFQNTTVLTGLTQPTTLAFTPDGRMLVAERGGTIKLVPAGETAVAATPFLQLTNINIEHGERGLVGLTLDPAFASNGYVYLFYTANVPLRDRVSRFTATGDTVDLHSEAVLWQDNVDAAWWHHGGNLAFGPDGKLYISTGFNDDPAPGSSNGAQRLDSYHGKILRINRDGTVPADNPFVDGSGPNLDAIWARGLRNPFRFSFDPLTGAIYIADVGGGDSSSVEEVNLGLAGANYGWLICEGTCATAGMTDPIFSYPRGNRDASIIGGLVYRGAQFPPEYQGSYFYADYAQNWIRRLTFDANGAVSGSLAFEPTDGTLDGPYGDIVDLKVGPEGALYYVDVALDNTGQQTGPGSIRRISYVEAPFDGTAFDAVWATTDALVASGGASYSWFWGPTVNAERDEPYSESPGGVRRVRYYDKSRMEINDPGGDRSSIFYVTNGLLASELITGRVQRGDARFEQRAPATQLVAGDPSNNPGTPSYATLAPYVTTDGVSNRAPDRTGEPATAFLSGTGALSSTDSRGVTLAHYRSETGHNMASVFWNWANSPNSGLRPDVGVDWVYVLGFPISEPFWIRATVGGTERDVLVQVFERRILTYTPDNPAQYQVEFGNIGQHYLSWISSSPNGLSFSAERTLPRRCSSAMR
;
A
#
# COMPACT_ATOMS: atom_id res chain seq x y z
N MET A 1 16.47 -3.09 -62.59
CA MET A 1 15.99 -2.75 -63.95
C MET A 1 14.58 -3.31 -64.09
N VAL A 2 13.58 -2.43 -64.18
CA VAL A 2 12.28 -2.63 -64.89
C VAL A 2 11.25 -3.66 -64.35
N ARG A 3 10.16 -3.08 -63.81
CA ARG A 3 8.70 -3.32 -64.07
C ARG A 3 7.89 -4.46 -63.41
N LEU A 4 6.89 -3.96 -62.66
CA LEU A 4 5.41 -4.02 -62.83
C LEU A 4 4.58 -5.25 -62.41
N GLU A 5 3.62 -4.90 -61.54
CA GLU A 5 2.17 -5.20 -61.53
C GLU A 5 1.71 -6.65 -61.39
N TYR A 6 0.81 -6.90 -60.42
CA TYR A 6 -0.63 -6.98 -60.71
C TYR A 6 -1.52 -7.01 -59.45
N ILE A 7 -2.80 -6.67 -59.67
CA ILE A 7 -4.03 -6.99 -58.88
C ILE A 7 -4.71 -5.82 -58.12
N SER A 8 -5.51 -5.09 -58.92
CA SER A 8 -6.98 -5.02 -58.87
C SER A 8 -7.71 -4.16 -57.81
N THR A 9 -8.46 -3.22 -58.39
CA THR A 9 -9.44 -2.27 -57.85
C THR A 9 -10.88 -2.82 -57.89
N ARG A 10 -11.75 -2.31 -56.99
CA ARG A 10 -13.20 -2.00 -57.19
C ARG A 10 -13.73 -1.35 -55.88
N ARG A 11 -13.90 -0.02 -55.76
CA ARG A 11 -14.94 0.94 -56.24
C ARG A 11 -16.38 0.70 -55.74
N GLY A 12 -16.96 1.75 -55.12
CA GLY A 12 -18.40 2.00 -54.92
C GLY A 12 -18.66 3.01 -53.78
N ILE A 13 -18.53 4.33 -53.97
CA ILE A 13 -19.46 5.37 -54.49
C ILE A 13 -20.37 6.04 -53.42
N TYR A 14 -20.34 7.38 -53.47
CA TYR A 14 -20.91 8.49 -52.69
C TYR A 14 -22.45 8.67 -52.73
N LEU A 15 -23.06 9.35 -51.73
CA LEU A 15 -23.65 10.73 -51.79
C LEU A 15 -24.76 11.05 -50.73
N LEU A 16 -24.58 12.19 -50.03
CA LEU A 16 -25.50 13.25 -49.54
C LEU A 16 -27.01 13.00 -49.24
N ARG A 17 -27.53 13.53 -48.10
CA ARG A 17 -28.31 14.80 -47.99
C ARG A 17 -28.96 15.08 -46.59
N ARG A 18 -28.68 16.30 -46.07
CA ARG A 18 -29.54 17.31 -45.38
C ARG A 18 -30.38 17.02 -44.10
N VAL A 19 -29.97 17.69 -43.02
CA VAL A 19 -30.70 18.52 -42.01
C VAL A 19 -32.22 18.34 -41.83
N LEU A 20 -32.64 18.01 -40.59
CA LEU A 20 -33.85 18.57 -39.96
C LEU A 20 -33.64 18.74 -38.44
N VAL A 21 -34.09 19.87 -37.91
CA VAL A 21 -34.05 20.32 -36.51
C VAL A 21 -35.19 19.70 -35.71
N VAL A 22 -34.90 19.14 -34.53
CA VAL A 22 -35.90 18.96 -33.45
C VAL A 22 -35.24 19.32 -32.12
N LEU A 23 -35.82 20.32 -31.44
CA LEU A 23 -35.57 20.71 -30.06
C LEU A 23 -35.71 19.52 -29.11
N LEU A 24 -34.72 19.32 -28.23
CA LEU A 24 -34.89 18.57 -26.98
C LEU A 24 -33.99 19.18 -25.89
N ILE A 25 -34.66 19.96 -25.04
CA ILE A 25 -34.42 20.19 -23.61
C ILE A 25 -32.98 19.97 -23.14
N VAL A 26 -32.26 21.08 -22.92
CA VAL A 26 -31.05 21.12 -22.09
C VAL A 26 -31.48 20.85 -20.64
N GLN A 27 -31.47 19.59 -20.23
CA GLN A 27 -31.29 19.24 -18.82
C GLN A 27 -29.80 19.08 -18.59
N SER A 28 -29.18 20.13 -18.07
CA SER A 28 -27.85 20.11 -17.48
C SER A 28 -27.85 19.16 -16.27
N SER A 29 -27.68 17.88 -16.56
CA SER A 29 -27.22 16.91 -15.58
C SER A 29 -25.75 17.24 -15.33
N LEU A 30 -25.47 18.00 -14.26
CA LEU A 30 -24.16 17.93 -13.62
C LEU A 30 -24.04 16.50 -13.08
N VAL A 31 -23.56 15.58 -13.93
CA VAL A 31 -22.86 14.42 -13.43
C VAL A 31 -21.64 15.01 -12.73
N ALA A 32 -21.66 15.01 -11.40
CA ALA A 32 -20.43 15.22 -10.66
C ALA A 32 -19.46 14.16 -11.17
N LEU A 33 -18.45 14.58 -11.94
CA LEU A 33 -17.26 13.78 -12.10
C LEU A 33 -16.73 13.59 -10.69
N VAL A 34 -17.04 12.45 -10.07
CA VAL A 34 -16.18 11.93 -9.03
C VAL A 34 -14.82 11.82 -9.70
N PRO A 35 -13.79 12.58 -9.28
CA PRO A 35 -12.46 12.35 -9.81
C PRO A 35 -12.16 10.89 -9.51
N SER A 36 -12.08 10.07 -10.57
CA SER A 36 -11.45 8.78 -10.45
C SER A 36 -10.04 9.04 -9.89
N PRO A 37 -9.53 8.21 -8.98
CA PRO A 37 -8.13 8.32 -8.58
C PRO A 37 -7.31 8.41 -9.87
N ALA A 38 -6.42 9.39 -9.96
CA ALA A 38 -5.62 9.58 -11.16
C ALA A 38 -4.98 8.25 -11.54
N LEU A 39 -5.35 7.71 -12.70
CA LEU A 39 -4.65 6.59 -13.32
C LEU A 39 -3.20 7.03 -13.50
N GLY A 40 -2.24 6.30 -12.92
CA GLY A 40 -0.80 6.50 -13.20
C GLY A 40 0.07 7.06 -12.07
N ALA A 41 -0.26 6.87 -10.79
CA ALA A 41 0.65 7.18 -9.68
C ALA A 41 0.80 5.98 -8.72
N PRO A 42 2.00 5.77 -8.13
CA PRO A 42 2.18 4.77 -7.07
C PRO A 42 1.30 5.08 -5.84
N PRO A 43 1.07 4.11 -4.94
CA PRO A 43 0.40 4.35 -3.69
C PRO A 43 1.00 5.55 -2.93
N PRO A 44 0.20 6.31 -2.16
CA PRO A 44 0.70 7.45 -1.40
C PRO A 44 1.91 7.10 -0.52
N GLY A 45 2.94 7.95 -0.55
CA GLY A 45 4.20 7.75 0.18
C GLY A 45 5.26 6.93 -0.57
N PHE A 46 4.96 6.41 -1.76
CA PHE A 46 5.97 5.79 -2.59
C PHE A 46 6.53 6.77 -3.62
N GLN A 47 7.86 6.74 -3.79
CA GLN A 47 8.59 7.45 -4.82
C GLN A 47 9.31 6.44 -5.70
N ASN A 48 9.06 6.53 -7.01
CA ASN A 48 9.81 5.80 -8.03
C ASN A 48 10.86 6.71 -8.64
N THR A 49 12.14 6.35 -8.46
CA THR A 49 13.28 7.18 -8.84
C THR A 49 14.24 6.39 -9.72
N THR A 50 14.72 6.99 -10.80
CA THR A 50 15.84 6.44 -11.58
C THR A 50 17.13 6.61 -10.79
N VAL A 51 17.77 5.49 -10.42
CA VAL A 51 19.04 5.51 -9.67
C VAL A 51 20.25 5.34 -10.57
N LEU A 52 20.07 4.70 -11.74
CA LEU A 52 21.11 4.53 -12.74
C LEU A 52 20.48 4.57 -14.13
N THR A 53 21.15 5.19 -15.09
CA THR A 53 20.75 5.23 -16.50
C THR A 53 22.00 5.11 -17.38
N GLY A 54 21.81 5.07 -18.70
CA GLY A 54 22.88 4.90 -19.67
C GLY A 54 23.31 3.44 -19.85
N LEU A 55 22.47 2.49 -19.46
CA LEU A 55 22.75 1.06 -19.59
C LEU A 55 22.37 0.56 -20.99
N THR A 56 23.07 -0.48 -21.44
CA THR A 56 22.84 -1.15 -22.72
C THR A 56 22.16 -2.48 -22.47
N GLN A 57 20.83 -2.54 -22.66
CA GLN A 57 20.00 -3.74 -22.46
C GLN A 57 20.30 -4.46 -21.12
N PRO A 58 20.10 -3.79 -19.97
CA PRO A 58 20.30 -4.41 -18.67
C PRO A 58 19.28 -5.53 -18.46
N THR A 59 19.71 -6.66 -17.91
CA THR A 59 18.87 -7.88 -17.78
C THR A 59 18.55 -8.25 -16.33
N THR A 60 19.47 -7.97 -15.41
CA THR A 60 19.33 -8.31 -13.98
C THR A 60 20.32 -7.51 -13.14
N LEU A 61 20.12 -7.51 -11.82
CA LEU A 61 21.04 -6.91 -10.85
C LEU A 61 21.21 -7.79 -9.61
N ALA A 62 22.32 -7.62 -8.92
CA ALA A 62 22.57 -8.21 -7.61
C ALA A 62 23.25 -7.22 -6.66
N PHE A 63 22.90 -7.26 -5.38
CA PHE A 63 23.59 -6.51 -4.33
C PHE A 63 24.61 -7.41 -3.64
N THR A 64 25.82 -6.89 -3.52
CA THR A 64 26.87 -7.51 -2.72
C THR A 64 26.64 -7.25 -1.22
N PRO A 65 27.14 -8.11 -0.31
CA PRO A 65 27.00 -7.91 1.14
C PRO A 65 27.58 -6.59 1.65
N ASP A 66 28.55 -6.01 0.94
CA ASP A 66 29.16 -4.71 1.25
C ASP A 66 28.43 -3.52 0.59
N GLY A 67 27.26 -3.75 -0.02
CA GLY A 67 26.36 -2.71 -0.50
C GLY A 67 26.61 -2.22 -1.92
N ARG A 68 27.60 -2.77 -2.64
CA ARG A 68 27.80 -2.49 -4.07
C ARG A 68 26.70 -3.15 -4.89
N MET A 69 26.30 -2.52 -5.98
CA MET A 69 25.32 -3.06 -6.93
C MET A 69 26.03 -3.52 -8.20
N LEU A 70 25.75 -4.76 -8.62
CA LEU A 70 26.23 -5.34 -9.87
C LEU A 70 25.07 -5.36 -10.86
N VAL A 71 25.26 -4.80 -12.05
CA VAL A 71 24.23 -4.73 -13.09
C VAL A 71 24.71 -5.48 -14.32
N ALA A 72 23.98 -6.52 -14.71
CA ALA A 72 24.29 -7.31 -15.90
C ALA A 72 23.64 -6.69 -17.13
N GLU A 73 24.42 -6.58 -18.21
CA GLU A 73 23.97 -6.19 -19.53
C GLU A 73 23.98 -7.42 -20.45
N ARG A 74 22.98 -7.52 -21.33
CA ARG A 74 22.80 -8.68 -22.24
C ARG A 74 24.07 -9.03 -23.02
N GLY A 75 24.88 -8.03 -23.37
CA GLY A 75 26.17 -8.16 -24.06
C GLY A 75 27.31 -8.79 -23.25
N GLY A 76 27.07 -9.23 -22.01
CA GLY A 76 28.05 -9.96 -21.20
C GLY A 76 28.91 -9.07 -20.31
N THR A 77 28.59 -7.78 -20.22
CA THR A 77 29.20 -6.85 -19.28
C THR A 77 28.46 -6.92 -17.95
N ILE A 78 29.21 -6.93 -16.84
CA ILE A 78 28.66 -6.64 -15.51
C ILE A 78 29.28 -5.32 -15.06
N LYS A 79 28.44 -4.30 -14.93
CA LYS A 79 28.82 -2.99 -14.38
C LYS A 79 28.85 -3.08 -12.86
N LEU A 80 29.81 -2.39 -12.25
CA LEU A 80 29.87 -2.16 -10.82
C LEU A 80 29.37 -0.76 -10.50
N VAL A 81 28.48 -0.64 -9.52
CA VAL A 81 28.12 0.63 -8.87
C VAL A 81 28.62 0.56 -7.43
N PRO A 82 29.54 1.44 -7.03
CA PRO A 82 30.02 1.49 -5.64
C PRO A 82 28.87 1.71 -4.65
N ALA A 83 29.06 1.26 -3.41
CA ALA A 83 28.03 1.36 -2.38
C ALA A 83 27.61 2.82 -2.14
N GLY A 84 26.32 3.11 -2.25
CA GLY A 84 25.75 4.45 -2.06
C GLY A 84 25.95 5.42 -3.24
N GLU A 85 26.59 4.99 -4.32
CA GLU A 85 26.76 5.82 -5.53
C GLU A 85 25.64 5.57 -6.55
N THR A 86 25.46 6.54 -7.46
CA THR A 86 24.50 6.48 -8.59
C THR A 86 25.21 6.47 -9.94
N ALA A 87 26.51 6.15 -9.95
CA ALA A 87 27.34 6.09 -11.13
C ALA A 87 28.09 4.76 -11.20
N VAL A 88 28.31 4.26 -12.42
CA VAL A 88 29.12 3.06 -12.62
C VAL A 88 30.61 3.37 -12.44
N ALA A 89 31.35 2.41 -11.89
CA ALA A 89 32.79 2.44 -11.88
C ALA A 89 33.36 2.45 -13.31
N ALA A 90 34.54 3.06 -13.48
CA ALA A 90 35.18 3.17 -14.80
C ALA A 90 35.55 1.80 -15.41
N THR A 91 35.89 0.83 -14.55
CA THR A 91 36.20 -0.54 -14.97
C THR A 91 34.97 -1.42 -14.70
N PRO A 92 34.50 -2.23 -15.66
CA PRO A 92 33.43 -3.18 -15.40
C PRO A 92 33.90 -4.25 -14.42
N PHE A 93 32.97 -4.77 -13.61
CA PHE A 93 33.22 -5.89 -12.71
C PHE A 93 33.66 -7.14 -13.48
N LEU A 94 33.01 -7.37 -14.62
CA LEU A 94 33.29 -8.49 -15.52
C LEU A 94 32.91 -8.10 -16.96
N GLN A 95 33.64 -8.64 -17.94
CA GLN A 95 33.26 -8.64 -19.35
C GLN A 95 33.47 -10.04 -19.94
N LEU A 96 32.38 -10.74 -20.26
CA LEU A 96 32.45 -12.00 -21.00
C LEU A 96 32.87 -11.74 -22.45
N THR A 97 33.66 -12.65 -23.01
CA THR A 97 34.08 -12.65 -24.41
C THR A 97 33.37 -13.74 -25.22
N ASN A 98 33.08 -14.90 -24.61
CA ASN A 98 32.33 -15.99 -25.24
C ASN A 98 30.82 -15.82 -25.02
N ILE A 99 30.19 -14.90 -25.74
CA ILE A 99 28.76 -14.62 -25.60
C ILE A 99 28.09 -14.44 -26.96
N ASN A 100 26.90 -15.00 -27.14
CA ASN A 100 26.07 -14.81 -28.33
C ASN A 100 24.87 -13.92 -27.99
N ILE A 101 24.66 -12.87 -28.79
CA ILE A 101 23.53 -11.93 -28.68
C ILE A 101 22.82 -11.72 -30.03
N GLU A 102 23.10 -12.58 -31.02
CA GLU A 102 22.71 -12.35 -32.41
C GLU A 102 21.19 -12.42 -32.61
N HIS A 103 20.49 -13.18 -31.76
CA HIS A 103 19.06 -13.44 -31.88
C HIS A 103 18.35 -13.37 -30.53
N GLY A 104 17.10 -12.91 -30.59
CA GLY A 104 16.12 -12.88 -29.51
C GLY A 104 16.64 -12.67 -28.08
N GLU A 105 16.32 -13.59 -27.19
CA GLU A 105 16.61 -13.52 -25.75
C GLU A 105 18.05 -13.93 -25.38
N ARG A 106 18.87 -14.35 -26.35
CA ARG A 106 20.25 -14.79 -26.09
C ARG A 106 21.09 -13.70 -25.44
N GLY A 107 21.99 -14.09 -24.56
CA GLY A 107 22.94 -13.19 -23.92
C GLY A 107 23.12 -13.52 -22.44
N LEU A 108 23.58 -12.56 -21.66
CA LEU A 108 23.70 -12.66 -20.20
C LEU A 108 22.38 -12.27 -19.55
N VAL A 109 21.67 -13.24 -18.97
CA VAL A 109 20.30 -13.05 -18.45
C VAL A 109 20.14 -13.36 -16.97
N GLY A 110 21.09 -14.12 -16.39
CA GLY A 110 21.07 -14.49 -14.97
C GLY A 110 22.36 -14.12 -14.25
N LEU A 111 22.21 -13.62 -13.02
CA LEU A 111 23.28 -13.26 -12.10
C LEU A 111 22.83 -13.60 -10.68
N THR A 112 23.62 -14.36 -9.94
CA THR A 112 23.44 -14.52 -8.49
C THR A 112 24.78 -14.65 -7.79
N LEU A 113 24.82 -14.28 -6.52
CA LEU A 113 26.01 -14.37 -5.68
C LEU A 113 25.92 -15.62 -4.81
N ASP A 114 27.06 -16.23 -4.49
CA ASP A 114 27.10 -17.28 -3.46
C ASP A 114 26.60 -16.72 -2.12
N PRO A 115 25.84 -17.48 -1.32
CA PRO A 115 25.48 -17.04 0.03
C PRO A 115 26.70 -16.72 0.91
N ALA A 116 27.87 -17.29 0.59
CA ALA A 116 29.14 -17.01 1.25
C ALA A 116 30.05 -16.05 0.45
N PHE A 117 29.49 -15.24 -0.46
CA PHE A 117 30.23 -14.33 -1.36
C PHE A 117 31.28 -13.47 -0.66
N ALA A 118 30.98 -12.94 0.54
CA ALA A 118 31.92 -12.13 1.31
C ALA A 118 33.23 -12.87 1.65
N SER A 119 33.21 -14.20 1.68
CA SER A 119 34.36 -15.05 1.99
C SER A 119 34.99 -15.72 0.78
N ASN A 120 34.21 -16.05 -0.27
CA ASN A 120 34.68 -16.84 -1.41
C ASN A 120 34.69 -16.07 -2.75
N GLY A 121 34.03 -14.91 -2.83
CA GLY A 121 33.94 -14.11 -4.05
C GLY A 121 33.18 -14.78 -5.19
N TYR A 122 32.42 -15.86 -4.96
CA TYR A 122 31.80 -16.63 -6.04
C TYR A 122 30.56 -15.97 -6.64
N VAL A 123 30.57 -15.81 -7.96
CA VAL A 123 29.49 -15.24 -8.77
C VAL A 123 29.05 -16.26 -9.80
N TYR A 124 27.74 -16.46 -9.94
CA TYR A 124 27.14 -17.42 -10.86
C TYR A 124 26.38 -16.69 -11.95
N LEU A 125 26.66 -17.03 -13.20
CA LEU A 125 26.08 -16.40 -14.39
C LEU A 125 25.35 -17.42 -15.22
N PHE A 126 24.14 -17.08 -15.67
CA PHE A 126 23.45 -17.80 -16.75
C PHE A 126 23.58 -16.96 -18.02
N TYR A 127 24.11 -17.56 -19.08
CA TYR A 127 24.24 -16.88 -20.36
C TYR A 127 24.31 -17.85 -21.55
N THR A 128 24.04 -17.31 -22.74
CA THR A 128 24.23 -18.03 -24.00
C THR A 128 25.67 -17.87 -24.49
N ALA A 129 26.47 -18.93 -24.39
CA ALA A 129 27.82 -19.02 -24.94
C ALA A 129 27.78 -19.02 -26.48
N ASN A 130 28.81 -18.47 -27.11
CA ASN A 130 28.91 -18.44 -28.57
C ASN A 130 29.53 -19.72 -29.15
N VAL A 131 30.55 -20.27 -28.48
CA VAL A 131 31.23 -21.49 -28.89
C VAL A 131 31.43 -22.44 -27.69
N PRO A 132 30.80 -23.63 -27.70
CA PRO A 132 29.65 -23.99 -28.56
C PRO A 132 28.44 -23.09 -28.24
N LEU A 133 27.52 -22.94 -29.20
CA LEU A 133 26.29 -22.16 -29.01
C LEU A 133 25.38 -22.85 -27.99
N ARG A 134 25.42 -22.44 -26.73
CA ARG A 134 24.77 -23.15 -25.61
C ARG A 134 24.34 -22.20 -24.51
N ASP A 135 23.18 -22.45 -23.92
CA ASP A 135 22.88 -21.88 -22.61
C ASP A 135 23.71 -22.58 -21.54
N ARG A 136 24.25 -21.78 -20.62
CA ARG A 136 25.25 -22.23 -19.67
C ARG A 136 25.13 -21.50 -18.34
N VAL A 137 25.40 -22.24 -17.27
CA VAL A 137 25.68 -21.69 -15.94
C VAL A 137 27.16 -21.87 -15.64
N SER A 138 27.85 -20.75 -15.43
CA SER A 138 29.24 -20.72 -14.98
C SER A 138 29.36 -20.05 -13.62
N ARG A 139 30.33 -20.49 -12.82
CA ARG A 139 30.81 -19.79 -11.63
C ARG A 139 32.15 -19.13 -11.93
N PHE A 140 32.31 -17.90 -11.46
CA PHE A 140 33.58 -17.16 -11.47
C PHE A 140 33.95 -16.70 -10.06
N THR A 141 35.20 -16.30 -9.87
CA THR A 141 35.74 -15.81 -8.60
C THR A 141 36.10 -14.32 -8.71
N ALA A 142 35.41 -13.50 -7.94
CA ALA A 142 35.68 -12.08 -7.78
C ALA A 142 36.88 -11.85 -6.85
N THR A 143 37.72 -10.89 -7.22
CA THR A 143 38.79 -10.35 -6.38
C THR A 143 38.62 -8.84 -6.30
N GLY A 144 38.03 -8.37 -5.19
CA GLY A 144 37.67 -6.96 -5.00
C GLY A 144 36.55 -6.54 -5.96
N ASP A 145 36.86 -5.56 -6.81
CA ASP A 145 35.93 -4.94 -7.78
C ASP A 145 36.00 -5.54 -9.18
N THR A 146 36.74 -6.64 -9.36
CA THR A 146 36.92 -7.31 -10.66
C THR A 146 36.83 -8.83 -10.53
N VAL A 147 36.65 -9.52 -11.64
CA VAL A 147 36.61 -10.99 -11.70
C VAL A 147 37.78 -11.54 -12.50
N ASP A 148 38.39 -12.64 -12.02
CA ASP A 148 39.33 -13.42 -12.80
C ASP A 148 38.57 -14.29 -13.82
N LEU A 149 38.66 -13.95 -15.11
CA LEU A 149 37.99 -14.71 -16.18
C LEU A 149 38.55 -16.14 -16.33
N HIS A 150 39.78 -16.41 -15.89
CA HIS A 150 40.35 -17.76 -15.91
C HIS A 150 39.82 -18.65 -14.78
N SER A 151 39.14 -18.07 -13.78
CA SER A 151 38.54 -18.81 -12.66
C SER A 151 37.22 -19.50 -13.02
N GLU A 152 36.79 -19.41 -14.29
CA GLU A 152 35.56 -19.99 -14.77
C GLU A 152 35.46 -21.49 -14.49
N ALA A 153 34.38 -21.88 -13.84
CA ALA A 153 33.92 -23.26 -13.74
C ALA A 153 32.53 -23.38 -14.36
N VAL A 154 32.41 -24.15 -15.44
CA VAL A 154 31.11 -24.50 -16.05
C VAL A 154 30.41 -25.51 -15.15
N LEU A 155 29.25 -25.13 -14.61
CA LEU A 155 28.50 -25.97 -13.65
C LEU A 155 27.34 -26.72 -14.31
N TRP A 156 26.72 -26.09 -15.30
CA TRP A 156 25.68 -26.71 -16.13
C TRP A 156 25.77 -26.12 -17.54
N GLN A 157 25.47 -26.93 -18.54
CA GLN A 157 25.39 -26.50 -19.93
C GLN A 157 24.33 -27.34 -20.64
N ASP A 158 23.50 -26.71 -21.48
CA ASP A 158 22.53 -27.43 -22.28
C ASP A 158 23.24 -28.41 -23.25
N ASN A 159 22.56 -29.52 -23.58
CA ASN A 159 23.06 -30.52 -24.51
C ASN A 159 22.71 -30.19 -25.97
N VAL A 160 21.82 -29.22 -26.24
CA VAL A 160 21.44 -28.75 -27.57
C VAL A 160 21.77 -27.28 -27.83
N ASP A 161 21.81 -26.88 -29.11
CA ASP A 161 22.03 -25.50 -29.51
C ASP A 161 20.97 -24.56 -28.91
N ALA A 162 21.39 -23.39 -28.43
CA ALA A 162 20.47 -22.39 -27.89
C ALA A 162 19.54 -21.85 -28.99
N ALA A 163 18.23 -21.79 -28.72
CA ALA A 163 17.25 -21.24 -29.65
C ALA A 163 17.25 -19.70 -29.59
N TRP A 164 16.18 -19.07 -30.09
CA TRP A 164 16.05 -17.60 -30.09
C TRP A 164 15.27 -17.08 -28.89
N TRP A 165 14.37 -17.88 -28.33
CA TRP A 165 13.37 -17.45 -27.36
C TRP A 165 13.14 -18.53 -26.30
N HIS A 166 12.58 -18.11 -25.16
CA HIS A 166 12.21 -18.94 -24.02
C HIS A 166 13.40 -19.63 -23.36
N HIS A 167 14.45 -18.86 -23.06
CA HIS A 167 15.64 -19.40 -22.39
C HIS A 167 15.42 -19.58 -20.87
N GLY A 168 14.52 -18.80 -20.27
CA GLY A 168 14.42 -18.65 -18.81
C GLY A 168 15.68 -17.96 -18.27
N GLY A 169 16.49 -18.69 -17.52
CA GLY A 169 17.84 -18.26 -17.16
C GLY A 169 17.97 -17.49 -15.85
N ASN A 170 16.93 -17.48 -15.02
CA ASN A 170 17.04 -17.03 -13.63
C ASN A 170 17.79 -18.04 -12.75
N LEU A 171 18.53 -17.51 -11.78
CA LEU A 171 19.35 -18.24 -10.81
C LEU A 171 19.04 -17.76 -9.39
N ALA A 172 18.87 -18.69 -8.46
CA ALA A 172 18.78 -18.37 -7.03
C ALA A 172 19.28 -19.52 -6.16
N PHE A 173 19.82 -19.17 -4.99
CA PHE A 173 20.14 -20.16 -3.96
C PHE A 173 18.92 -20.43 -3.09
N GLY A 174 18.58 -21.70 -2.94
CA GLY A 174 17.55 -22.14 -2.00
C GLY A 174 18.06 -22.13 -0.55
N PRO A 175 17.14 -22.21 0.44
CA PRO A 175 17.51 -22.31 1.85
C PRO A 175 18.30 -23.59 2.19
N ASP A 176 18.28 -24.58 1.31
CA ASP A 176 19.06 -25.82 1.36
C ASP A 176 20.50 -25.68 0.83
N GLY A 177 20.89 -24.46 0.45
CA GLY A 177 22.21 -24.10 -0.04
C GLY A 177 22.52 -24.60 -1.45
N LYS A 178 21.52 -25.05 -2.21
CA LYS A 178 21.64 -25.50 -3.61
C LYS A 178 21.33 -24.38 -4.58
N LEU A 179 21.90 -24.47 -5.77
CA LEU A 179 21.63 -23.54 -6.87
C LEU A 179 20.45 -24.06 -7.68
N TYR A 180 19.42 -23.23 -7.80
CA TYR A 180 18.27 -23.47 -8.65
C TYR A 180 18.43 -22.69 -9.95
N ILE A 181 18.04 -23.32 -11.06
CA ILE A 181 18.18 -22.77 -12.42
C ILE A 181 16.84 -22.93 -13.13
N SER A 182 16.32 -21.84 -13.68
CA SER A 182 15.17 -21.92 -14.59
C SER A 182 15.66 -22.10 -16.02
N THR A 183 15.04 -23.03 -16.74
CA THR A 183 15.31 -23.29 -18.16
C THR A 183 13.98 -23.32 -18.89
N GLY A 184 13.79 -22.40 -19.84
CA GLY A 184 12.56 -22.33 -20.61
C GLY A 184 12.46 -23.40 -21.68
N PHE A 185 11.35 -23.39 -22.41
CA PHE A 185 11.01 -24.34 -23.46
C PHE A 185 11.95 -24.23 -24.68
N ASN A 186 12.79 -23.19 -24.72
CA ASN A 186 13.83 -22.95 -25.74
C ASN A 186 13.28 -23.06 -27.17
N ASP A 187 12.02 -22.60 -27.35
CA ASP A 187 11.22 -22.64 -28.59
C ASP A 187 11.39 -23.92 -29.43
N ASP A 188 11.43 -25.09 -28.75
CA ASP A 188 11.93 -26.38 -29.26
C ASP A 188 11.53 -26.71 -30.72
N PRO A 189 12.48 -26.62 -31.69
CA PRO A 189 12.23 -26.91 -33.10
C PRO A 189 12.67 -28.33 -33.54
N ALA A 190 12.98 -29.26 -32.62
CA ALA A 190 13.47 -30.58 -33.02
C ALA A 190 12.37 -31.47 -33.67
N PRO A 191 12.68 -32.25 -34.73
CA PRO A 191 11.69 -33.14 -35.34
C PRO A 191 11.22 -34.22 -34.35
N GLY A 192 9.96 -34.13 -33.91
CA GLY A 192 9.31 -35.06 -32.96
C GLY A 192 9.37 -34.64 -31.48
N SER A 193 9.81 -33.41 -31.18
CA SER A 193 10.15 -32.92 -29.83
C SER A 193 9.11 -32.02 -29.16
N SER A 194 7.88 -31.92 -29.68
CA SER A 194 6.84 -31.01 -29.15
C SER A 194 6.36 -31.33 -27.73
N ASN A 195 7.15 -31.97 -26.86
CA ASN A 195 6.84 -32.23 -25.46
C ASN A 195 8.06 -32.10 -24.52
N GLY A 196 9.08 -31.29 -24.88
CA GLY A 196 10.30 -31.11 -24.10
C GLY A 196 10.04 -30.80 -22.61
N ALA A 197 9.06 -29.94 -22.33
CA ALA A 197 8.63 -29.59 -20.97
C ALA A 197 8.21 -30.79 -20.10
N GLN A 198 7.59 -31.82 -20.66
CA GLN A 198 7.16 -33.02 -19.92
C GLN A 198 8.24 -34.10 -19.82
N ARG A 199 9.14 -34.14 -20.80
CA ARG A 199 10.21 -35.13 -20.88
C ARG A 199 11.26 -34.93 -19.80
N LEU A 200 11.77 -36.02 -19.23
CA LEU A 200 12.84 -36.00 -18.24
C LEU A 200 14.23 -36.16 -18.85
N ASP A 201 14.32 -36.47 -20.15
CA ASP A 201 15.57 -36.52 -20.92
C ASP A 201 15.85 -35.18 -21.66
N SER A 202 15.18 -34.09 -21.25
CA SER A 202 15.36 -32.73 -21.77
C SER A 202 15.40 -31.70 -20.64
N TYR A 203 16.29 -30.70 -20.76
CA TYR A 203 16.37 -29.58 -19.83
C TYR A 203 15.31 -28.50 -20.09
N HIS A 204 14.48 -28.60 -21.12
CA HIS A 204 13.60 -27.51 -21.51
C HIS A 204 12.31 -27.48 -20.69
N GLY A 205 11.88 -26.30 -20.26
CA GLY A 205 10.67 -26.11 -19.45
C GLY A 205 10.78 -26.69 -18.04
N LYS A 206 11.91 -26.43 -17.35
CA LYS A 206 12.26 -27.00 -16.06
C LYS A 206 12.66 -25.95 -15.03
N ILE A 207 12.58 -26.35 -13.76
CA ILE A 207 13.49 -25.86 -12.72
C ILE A 207 14.50 -26.98 -12.46
N LEU A 208 15.78 -26.66 -12.54
CA LEU A 208 16.89 -27.54 -12.18
C LEU A 208 17.38 -27.20 -10.77
N ARG A 209 17.98 -28.18 -10.09
CA ARG A 209 18.61 -28.03 -8.78
C ARG A 209 19.95 -28.75 -8.76
N ILE A 210 21.03 -28.00 -8.54
CA ILE A 210 22.41 -28.52 -8.50
C ILE A 210 23.15 -28.07 -7.23
N ASN A 211 24.20 -28.78 -6.84
CA ASN A 211 25.15 -28.34 -5.82
C ASN A 211 25.97 -27.14 -6.32
N ARG A 212 26.62 -26.42 -5.40
CA ARG A 212 27.47 -25.25 -5.70
C ARG A 212 28.64 -25.54 -6.65
N ASP A 213 29.05 -26.81 -6.72
CA ASP A 213 30.13 -27.30 -7.58
C ASP A 213 29.62 -27.89 -8.91
N GLY A 214 28.32 -27.83 -9.19
CA GLY A 214 27.70 -28.38 -10.39
C GLY A 214 27.27 -29.84 -10.28
N THR A 215 27.61 -30.54 -9.20
CA THR A 215 27.17 -31.93 -9.01
C THR A 215 25.67 -32.00 -8.71
N VAL A 216 25.03 -33.13 -9.03
CA VAL A 216 23.60 -33.31 -8.78
C VAL A 216 23.36 -33.76 -7.32
N PRO A 217 22.45 -33.12 -6.57
CA PRO A 217 22.02 -33.58 -5.27
C PRO A 217 21.30 -34.94 -5.35
N ALA A 218 21.68 -35.89 -4.49
CA ALA A 218 21.11 -37.23 -4.49
C ALA A 218 19.62 -37.28 -4.06
N ASP A 219 19.11 -36.20 -3.46
CA ASP A 219 17.73 -36.01 -3.04
C ASP A 219 16.86 -35.32 -4.12
N ASN A 220 17.38 -35.14 -5.34
CA ASN A 220 16.55 -34.66 -6.45
C ASN A 220 15.45 -35.69 -6.83
N PRO A 221 14.26 -35.23 -7.25
CA PRO A 221 13.08 -36.07 -7.39
C PRO A 221 13.11 -37.04 -8.57
N PHE A 222 13.99 -36.83 -9.56
CA PHE A 222 14.07 -37.64 -10.78
C PHE A 222 15.40 -38.37 -10.96
N VAL A 223 16.21 -38.48 -9.90
CA VAL A 223 17.51 -39.17 -9.95
C VAL A 223 17.33 -40.64 -10.32
N ASP A 224 17.94 -41.06 -11.43
CA ASP A 224 18.02 -42.47 -11.83
C ASP A 224 19.45 -42.93 -12.19
N GLY A 225 20.43 -42.04 -12.03
CA GLY A 225 21.85 -42.33 -12.18
C GLY A 225 22.27 -42.49 -13.65
N SER A 226 22.27 -43.73 -14.15
CA SER A 226 22.61 -44.01 -15.54
C SER A 226 21.37 -44.25 -16.41
N GLY A 227 20.18 -43.94 -15.89
CA GLY A 227 18.94 -44.03 -16.65
C GLY A 227 18.79 -42.86 -17.61
N PRO A 228 17.63 -42.74 -18.26
CA PRO A 228 17.38 -41.71 -19.26
C PRO A 228 17.10 -40.33 -18.67
N ASN A 229 16.86 -40.20 -17.35
CA ASN A 229 16.54 -38.91 -16.77
C ASN A 229 17.77 -38.00 -16.68
N LEU A 230 17.54 -36.70 -16.85
CA LEU A 230 18.49 -35.69 -16.45
C LEU A 230 18.29 -35.43 -14.95
N ASP A 231 19.14 -36.04 -14.13
CA ASP A 231 19.04 -36.05 -12.67
C ASP A 231 18.98 -34.65 -12.02
N ALA A 232 19.44 -33.61 -12.72
CA ALA A 232 19.38 -32.22 -12.24
C ALA A 232 17.95 -31.64 -12.22
N ILE A 233 16.98 -32.27 -12.88
CA ILE A 233 15.59 -31.79 -12.91
C ILE A 233 14.99 -31.83 -11.51
N TRP A 234 14.43 -30.70 -11.09
CA TRP A 234 13.72 -30.55 -9.82
C TRP A 234 12.22 -30.42 -10.02
N ALA A 235 11.78 -29.66 -11.01
CA ALA A 235 10.38 -29.60 -11.44
C ALA A 235 10.30 -29.45 -12.97
N ARG A 236 9.15 -29.79 -13.54
CA ARG A 236 8.93 -29.82 -15.00
C ARG A 236 7.60 -29.20 -15.42
N GLY A 237 7.35 -29.15 -16.73
CA GLY A 237 6.08 -28.72 -17.27
C GLY A 237 5.90 -27.20 -17.27
N LEU A 238 6.99 -26.44 -17.37
CA LEU A 238 6.95 -24.98 -17.51
C LEU A 238 7.17 -24.56 -18.96
N ARG A 239 6.74 -23.36 -19.34
CA ARG A 239 6.95 -22.81 -20.69
C ARG A 239 8.16 -21.89 -20.74
N ASN A 240 8.11 -20.76 -20.07
CA ASN A 240 9.18 -19.78 -19.98
C ASN A 240 9.22 -19.21 -18.55
N PRO A 241 9.75 -19.98 -17.58
CA PRO A 241 9.86 -19.56 -16.19
C PRO A 241 10.92 -18.44 -16.08
N PHE A 242 10.51 -17.20 -16.31
CA PHE A 242 11.42 -16.08 -16.60
C PHE A 242 12.17 -15.58 -15.35
N ARG A 243 11.45 -15.44 -14.23
CA ARG A 243 12.05 -15.25 -12.88
C ARG A 243 11.34 -16.12 -11.86
N PHE A 244 12.11 -16.56 -10.87
CA PHE A 244 11.59 -17.14 -9.65
C PHE A 244 12.33 -16.58 -8.44
N SER A 245 11.76 -16.74 -7.26
CA SER A 245 12.42 -16.34 -6.01
C SER A 245 11.98 -17.20 -4.85
N PHE A 246 12.86 -17.29 -3.86
CA PHE A 246 12.53 -17.84 -2.56
C PHE A 246 12.00 -16.73 -1.64
N ASP A 247 10.92 -17.00 -0.92
CA ASP A 247 10.57 -16.23 0.26
C ASP A 247 11.60 -16.56 1.36
N PRO A 248 12.45 -15.60 1.79
CA PRO A 248 13.52 -15.88 2.73
C PRO A 248 13.01 -16.30 4.11
N LEU A 249 11.74 -16.02 4.44
CA LEU A 249 11.15 -16.42 5.72
C LEU A 249 10.65 -17.87 5.72
N THR A 250 9.97 -18.29 4.65
CA THR A 250 9.28 -19.59 4.60
C THR A 250 10.03 -20.64 3.79
N GLY A 251 10.95 -20.22 2.91
CA GLY A 251 11.61 -21.10 1.95
C GLY A 251 10.73 -21.49 0.75
N ALA A 252 9.51 -20.96 0.66
CA ALA A 252 8.63 -21.16 -0.49
C ALA A 252 9.24 -20.54 -1.75
N ILE A 253 9.16 -21.24 -2.88
CA ILE A 253 9.62 -20.75 -4.19
C ILE A 253 8.41 -20.30 -5.01
N TYR A 254 8.46 -19.09 -5.54
CA TYR A 254 7.45 -18.54 -6.46
C TYR A 254 8.05 -18.47 -7.85
N ILE A 255 7.39 -19.10 -8.82
CA ILE A 255 7.86 -19.20 -10.21
C ILE A 255 6.88 -18.43 -11.08
N ALA A 256 7.36 -17.42 -11.79
CA ALA A 256 6.56 -16.75 -12.81
C ALA A 256 6.83 -17.39 -14.17
N ASP A 257 5.77 -17.91 -14.78
CA ASP A 257 5.86 -18.63 -16.06
C ASP A 257 5.08 -17.88 -17.15
N VAL A 258 5.77 -17.49 -18.22
CA VAL A 258 5.16 -16.74 -19.32
C VAL A 258 4.36 -17.68 -20.20
N GLY A 259 3.08 -17.34 -20.36
CA GLY A 259 2.09 -18.11 -21.09
C GLY A 259 2.33 -18.22 -22.60
N GLY A 260 1.49 -19.00 -23.27
CA GLY A 260 1.48 -19.19 -24.72
C GLY A 260 1.28 -17.89 -25.51
N GLY A 261 1.19 -17.99 -26.84
CA GLY A 261 1.12 -16.83 -27.73
C GLY A 261 -0.28 -16.36 -28.10
N ASP A 262 -1.33 -17.07 -27.69
CA ASP A 262 -2.69 -16.87 -28.22
C ASP A 262 -3.65 -16.21 -27.24
N SER A 263 -4.88 -15.92 -27.69
CA SER A 263 -5.89 -15.23 -26.89
C SER A 263 -6.45 -16.04 -25.71
N SER A 264 -6.18 -17.35 -25.66
CA SER A 264 -6.52 -18.22 -24.52
C SER A 264 -5.37 -18.37 -23.53
N SER A 265 -4.17 -17.90 -23.86
CA SER A 265 -3.00 -17.96 -22.98
C SER A 265 -3.15 -17.09 -21.74
N VAL A 266 -2.54 -17.56 -20.66
CA VAL A 266 -2.54 -16.95 -19.34
C VAL A 266 -1.12 -16.87 -18.81
N GLU A 267 -0.85 -15.80 -18.07
CA GLU A 267 0.40 -15.64 -17.36
C GLU A 267 0.25 -16.20 -15.94
N GLU A 268 1.26 -16.92 -15.44
CA GLU A 268 1.13 -17.73 -14.23
C GLU A 268 2.11 -17.37 -13.12
N VAL A 269 1.65 -17.45 -11.88
CA VAL A 269 2.48 -17.59 -10.68
C VAL A 269 2.24 -18.98 -10.10
N ASN A 270 3.31 -19.77 -10.06
CA ASN A 270 3.33 -21.14 -9.56
C ASN A 270 4.05 -21.20 -8.20
N LEU A 271 3.53 -22.01 -7.28
CA LEU A 271 4.26 -22.36 -6.06
C LEU A 271 5.14 -23.58 -6.34
N GLY A 272 6.45 -23.40 -6.26
CA GLY A 272 7.43 -24.43 -6.59
C GLY A 272 7.43 -25.59 -5.61
N LEU A 273 7.25 -26.81 -6.13
CA LEU A 273 7.33 -28.07 -5.38
C LEU A 273 8.27 -29.07 -6.06
N ALA A 274 9.01 -29.84 -5.26
CA ALA A 274 9.90 -30.87 -5.76
C ALA A 274 9.10 -31.96 -6.49
N GLY A 275 9.50 -32.27 -7.73
CA GLY A 275 8.86 -33.28 -8.57
C GLY A 275 7.57 -32.81 -9.26
N ALA A 276 7.15 -31.56 -9.03
CA ALA A 276 5.92 -31.04 -9.62
C ALA A 276 5.98 -30.94 -11.14
N ASN A 277 4.79 -30.96 -11.73
CA ASN A 277 4.56 -30.86 -13.16
C ASN A 277 3.54 -29.76 -13.42
N TYR A 278 3.95 -28.61 -13.93
CA TYR A 278 3.07 -27.45 -14.18
C TYR A 278 2.30 -27.52 -15.50
N GLY A 279 2.34 -28.69 -16.16
CA GLY A 279 1.39 -29.02 -17.21
C GLY A 279 1.77 -28.59 -18.62
N TRP A 280 2.63 -27.59 -18.83
CA TRP A 280 3.03 -27.19 -20.18
C TRP A 280 3.66 -28.36 -20.95
N LEU A 281 3.26 -28.67 -22.17
CA LEU A 281 2.30 -27.98 -23.06
C LEU A 281 0.93 -28.69 -23.15
N ILE A 282 0.61 -29.56 -22.20
CA ILE A 282 -0.68 -30.27 -22.15
C ILE A 282 -1.80 -29.32 -21.73
N CYS A 283 -1.50 -28.38 -20.84
CA CYS A 283 -2.42 -27.35 -20.36
C CYS A 283 -1.65 -26.09 -19.97
N GLU A 284 -2.41 -24.99 -19.89
CA GLU A 284 -2.00 -23.67 -19.45
C GLU A 284 -3.12 -23.16 -18.53
N GLY A 285 -2.77 -22.60 -17.37
CA GLY A 285 -3.69 -22.29 -16.28
C GLY A 285 -4.10 -23.53 -15.48
N THR A 286 -5.34 -23.51 -14.96
CA THR A 286 -5.91 -24.62 -14.20
C THR A 286 -6.05 -25.88 -15.07
N CYS A 287 -5.52 -27.00 -14.58
CA CYS A 287 -5.40 -28.23 -15.33
C CYS A 287 -6.15 -29.40 -14.67
N ALA A 288 -7.13 -29.95 -15.38
CA ALA A 288 -7.90 -31.11 -14.89
C ALA A 288 -7.15 -32.46 -14.99
N THR A 289 -5.94 -32.47 -15.56
CA THR A 289 -5.16 -33.70 -15.77
C THR A 289 -4.47 -34.12 -14.48
N ALA A 290 -4.70 -35.36 -14.05
CA ALA A 290 -4.11 -35.90 -12.83
C ALA A 290 -2.57 -35.88 -12.86
N GLY A 291 -1.96 -35.49 -11.75
CA GLY A 291 -0.50 -35.39 -11.61
C GLY A 291 0.11 -34.09 -12.14
N MET A 292 -0.73 -33.10 -12.48
CA MET A 292 -0.30 -31.74 -12.78
C MET A 292 -0.63 -30.81 -11.61
N THR A 293 0.11 -29.71 -11.51
CA THR A 293 0.03 -28.73 -10.43
C THR A 293 -0.46 -27.41 -11.00
N ASP A 294 -1.60 -26.93 -10.48
CA ASP A 294 -2.18 -25.67 -10.89
C ASP A 294 -1.37 -24.47 -10.39
N PRO A 295 -1.39 -23.33 -11.12
CA PRO A 295 -0.84 -22.08 -10.61
C PRO A 295 -1.65 -21.58 -9.42
N ILE A 296 -0.97 -20.91 -8.48
CA ILE A 296 -1.63 -20.24 -7.35
C ILE A 296 -2.34 -18.95 -7.77
N PHE A 297 -1.93 -18.39 -8.90
CA PHE A 297 -2.54 -17.23 -9.52
C PHE A 297 -2.25 -17.23 -11.02
N SER A 298 -3.25 -16.87 -11.82
CA SER A 298 -3.07 -16.65 -13.25
C SER A 298 -3.90 -15.47 -13.71
N TYR A 299 -3.47 -14.79 -14.76
CA TYR A 299 -4.27 -13.74 -15.41
C TYR A 299 -4.21 -13.85 -16.94
N PRO A 300 -5.31 -13.53 -17.63
CA PRO A 300 -5.34 -13.64 -19.08
C PRO A 300 -4.55 -12.51 -19.73
N ARG A 301 -4.12 -12.76 -20.98
CA ARG A 301 -3.75 -11.70 -21.91
C ARG A 301 -4.97 -10.82 -22.14
N GLY A 302 -4.90 -9.57 -21.70
CA GLY A 302 -6.02 -8.63 -21.76
C GLY A 302 -6.24 -8.08 -23.18
N ASN A 303 -6.63 -6.81 -23.31
CA ASN A 303 -6.71 -6.12 -24.61
C ASN A 303 -5.31 -5.75 -25.20
N ARG A 304 -4.23 -6.05 -24.46
CA ARG A 304 -2.82 -5.97 -24.87
C ARG A 304 -2.16 -7.31 -24.55
N ASP A 305 -1.01 -7.58 -25.19
CA ASP A 305 -0.14 -8.70 -24.84
C ASP A 305 0.19 -8.69 -23.34
N ALA A 306 0.61 -9.83 -22.79
CA ALA A 306 1.07 -9.96 -21.41
C ALA A 306 2.35 -10.79 -21.39
N SER A 307 3.21 -10.52 -20.41
CA SER A 307 4.45 -11.27 -20.19
C SER A 307 4.84 -11.12 -18.73
N ILE A 308 4.48 -12.09 -17.90
CA ILE A 308 4.81 -12.05 -16.48
C ILE A 308 6.31 -12.20 -16.28
N ILE A 309 6.89 -11.29 -15.52
CA ILE A 309 8.31 -11.33 -15.19
C ILE A 309 8.53 -12.07 -13.89
N GLY A 310 7.59 -11.98 -12.95
CA GLY A 310 7.76 -12.44 -11.58
C GLY A 310 8.46 -11.40 -10.72
N GLY A 311 8.81 -11.79 -9.51
CA GLY A 311 9.49 -10.90 -8.57
C GLY A 311 9.79 -11.59 -7.26
N LEU A 312 9.31 -11.04 -6.14
CA LEU A 312 9.71 -11.48 -4.80
C LEU A 312 8.63 -11.27 -3.75
N VAL A 313 8.70 -12.08 -2.69
CA VAL A 313 7.95 -11.82 -1.46
C VAL A 313 8.66 -10.72 -0.68
N TYR A 314 7.96 -9.62 -0.41
CA TYR A 314 8.55 -8.48 0.26
C TYR A 314 8.73 -8.76 1.76
N ARG A 315 9.99 -8.71 2.20
CA ARG A 315 10.42 -8.84 3.61
C ARG A 315 11.37 -7.70 4.01
N GLY A 316 11.43 -6.63 3.21
CA GLY A 316 12.30 -5.48 3.44
C GLY A 316 11.79 -4.60 4.58
N ALA A 317 12.65 -3.76 5.15
CA ALA A 317 12.30 -2.93 6.32
C ALA A 317 11.71 -1.56 5.96
N GLN A 318 11.69 -1.17 4.68
CA GLN A 318 11.35 0.19 4.27
C GLN A 318 9.85 0.41 4.04
N PHE A 319 9.14 -0.58 3.48
CA PHE A 319 7.73 -0.42 3.14
C PHE A 319 6.86 -0.63 4.38
N PRO A 320 5.68 0.02 4.44
CA PRO A 320 4.73 -0.14 5.54
C PRO A 320 4.34 -1.60 5.83
N PRO A 321 3.90 -1.92 7.06
CA PRO A 321 3.60 -3.29 7.49
C PRO A 321 2.63 -4.05 6.57
N GLU A 322 1.67 -3.37 5.93
CA GLU A 322 0.70 -3.99 5.04
C GLU A 322 1.31 -4.56 3.75
N TYR A 323 2.56 -4.22 3.41
CA TYR A 323 3.30 -4.79 2.28
C TYR A 323 4.10 -6.04 2.64
N GLN A 324 4.30 -6.31 3.94
CA GLN A 324 5.04 -7.48 4.41
C GLN A 324 4.36 -8.78 3.97
N GLY A 325 5.14 -9.68 3.37
CA GLY A 325 4.64 -10.97 2.89
C GLY A 325 3.85 -10.92 1.58
N SER A 326 3.69 -9.76 0.94
CA SER A 326 3.10 -9.69 -0.39
C SER A 326 4.10 -10.13 -1.46
N TYR A 327 3.64 -10.88 -2.46
CA TYR A 327 4.46 -11.25 -3.62
C TYR A 327 4.35 -10.17 -4.70
N PHE A 328 5.40 -9.38 -4.89
CA PHE A 328 5.49 -8.39 -5.96
C PHE A 328 5.88 -9.05 -7.27
N TYR A 329 5.22 -8.64 -8.34
CA TYR A 329 5.46 -9.13 -9.69
C TYR A 329 5.17 -8.03 -10.70
N ALA A 330 5.83 -8.11 -11.86
CA ALA A 330 5.67 -7.18 -12.95
C ALA A 330 5.20 -7.89 -14.22
N ASP A 331 4.67 -7.10 -15.14
CA ASP A 331 4.41 -7.51 -16.51
C ASP A 331 5.20 -6.61 -17.47
N TYR A 332 5.98 -7.24 -18.35
CA TYR A 332 6.81 -6.54 -19.32
C TYR A 332 5.99 -5.86 -20.41
N ALA A 333 4.99 -6.56 -20.98
CA ALA A 333 4.22 -6.05 -22.12
C ALA A 333 3.17 -5.02 -21.70
N GLN A 334 2.76 -5.06 -20.43
CA GLN A 334 1.76 -4.16 -19.87
C GLN A 334 2.36 -3.07 -18.97
N ASN A 335 3.66 -3.11 -18.69
CA ASN A 335 4.41 -2.06 -17.99
C ASN A 335 3.83 -1.66 -16.63
N TRP A 336 3.46 -2.65 -15.81
CA TRP A 336 2.97 -2.42 -14.44
C TRP A 336 3.69 -3.27 -13.42
N ILE A 337 3.59 -2.84 -12.15
CA ILE A 337 3.93 -3.65 -10.98
C ILE A 337 2.66 -3.87 -10.16
N ARG A 338 2.44 -5.11 -9.72
CA ARG A 338 1.36 -5.51 -8.82
C ARG A 338 1.91 -6.31 -7.67
N ARG A 339 1.06 -6.53 -6.67
CA ARG A 339 1.35 -7.46 -5.58
C ARG A 339 0.20 -8.42 -5.34
N LEU A 340 0.52 -9.69 -5.13
CA LEU A 340 -0.41 -10.66 -4.57
C LEU A 340 -0.43 -10.53 -3.05
N THR A 341 -1.62 -10.52 -2.47
CA THR A 341 -1.84 -10.66 -1.03
C THR A 341 -2.38 -12.05 -0.73
N PHE A 342 -2.12 -12.54 0.49
CA PHE A 342 -2.50 -13.88 0.91
C PHE A 342 -3.41 -13.82 2.15
N ASP A 343 -4.35 -14.76 2.24
CA ASP A 343 -5.15 -14.96 3.45
C ASP A 343 -4.36 -15.71 4.54
N ALA A 344 -5.00 -15.94 5.69
CA ALA A 344 -4.37 -16.64 6.82
C ALA A 344 -3.96 -18.09 6.52
N ASN A 345 -4.49 -18.70 5.45
CA ASN A 345 -4.16 -20.05 5.01
C ASN A 345 -3.09 -20.08 3.90
N GLY A 346 -2.60 -18.90 3.47
CA GLY A 346 -1.64 -18.78 2.39
C GLY A 346 -2.24 -18.84 0.98
N ALA A 347 -3.58 -18.77 0.85
CA ALA A 347 -4.24 -18.68 -0.44
C ALA A 347 -4.24 -17.23 -0.94
N VAL A 348 -4.16 -17.03 -2.26
CA VAL A 348 -4.19 -15.68 -2.86
C VAL A 348 -5.53 -15.02 -2.57
N SER A 349 -5.51 -13.92 -1.83
CA SER A 349 -6.69 -13.12 -1.45
C SER A 349 -6.92 -11.91 -2.35
N GLY A 350 -5.92 -11.50 -3.13
CA GLY A 350 -6.04 -10.37 -4.03
C GLY A 350 -4.80 -10.11 -4.90
N SER A 351 -5.02 -9.40 -6.01
CA SER A 351 -3.98 -8.83 -6.86
C SER A 351 -4.17 -7.32 -6.90
N LEU A 352 -3.30 -6.59 -6.21
CA LEU A 352 -3.42 -5.15 -6.01
C LEU A 352 -2.44 -4.40 -6.91
N ALA A 353 -2.92 -3.34 -7.57
CA ALA A 353 -2.08 -2.41 -8.32
C ALA A 353 -1.07 -1.72 -7.40
N PHE A 354 0.18 -1.63 -7.86
CA PHE A 354 1.24 -0.93 -7.16
C PHE A 354 1.88 0.16 -8.03
N GLU A 355 2.20 -0.14 -9.28
CA GLU A 355 2.55 0.87 -10.28
C GLU A 355 1.63 0.66 -11.49
N PRO A 356 0.52 1.43 -11.61
CA PRO A 356 -0.51 1.16 -12.60
C PRO A 356 -0.15 1.68 -13.98
N THR A 357 -0.64 1.03 -15.03
CA THR A 357 -0.52 1.56 -16.41
C THR A 357 -1.17 2.94 -16.51
N ASP A 358 -0.53 3.89 -17.20
CA ASP A 358 -1.14 5.19 -17.55
C ASP A 358 -1.83 5.18 -18.94
N GLY A 359 -1.81 4.03 -19.62
CA GLY A 359 -2.39 3.82 -20.95
C GLY A 359 -1.44 4.15 -22.11
N THR A 360 -0.25 4.70 -21.86
CA THR A 360 0.78 4.90 -22.88
C THR A 360 1.41 3.57 -23.32
N LEU A 361 2.11 3.58 -24.45
CA LEU A 361 3.00 2.48 -24.83
C LEU A 361 4.24 2.57 -23.92
N ASP A 362 4.67 1.44 -23.35
CA ASP A 362 5.79 1.30 -22.40
C ASP A 362 5.56 1.90 -20.99
N GLY A 363 4.43 2.58 -20.78
CA GLY A 363 4.02 3.17 -19.50
C GLY A 363 5.03 4.20 -18.96
N PRO A 364 4.79 4.77 -17.77
CA PRO A 364 5.75 5.70 -17.16
C PRO A 364 6.93 4.95 -16.47
N TYR A 365 6.85 3.62 -16.41
CA TYR A 365 7.73 2.78 -15.60
C TYR A 365 8.71 1.93 -16.42
N GLY A 366 8.53 1.83 -17.74
CA GLY A 366 9.44 1.15 -18.65
C GLY A 366 9.22 -0.36 -18.77
N ASP A 367 10.20 -1.03 -19.37
CA ASP A 367 10.15 -2.44 -19.72
C ASP A 367 10.82 -3.28 -18.64
N ILE A 368 10.01 -3.70 -17.67
CA ILE A 368 10.51 -4.34 -16.44
C ILE A 368 10.99 -5.76 -16.76
N VAL A 369 12.19 -6.14 -16.32
CA VAL A 369 12.74 -7.50 -16.56
C VAL A 369 13.33 -8.19 -15.32
N ASP A 370 13.43 -7.48 -14.19
CA ASP A 370 13.81 -8.06 -12.90
C ASP A 370 13.38 -7.14 -11.74
N LEU A 371 13.07 -7.75 -10.59
CA LEU A 371 12.71 -7.09 -9.34
C LEU A 371 13.61 -7.62 -8.22
N LYS A 372 14.17 -6.73 -7.39
CA LYS A 372 15.05 -7.07 -6.26
C LYS A 372 14.76 -6.17 -5.06
N VAL A 373 14.98 -6.67 -3.85
CA VAL A 373 15.03 -5.82 -2.64
C VAL A 373 16.47 -5.35 -2.45
N GLY A 374 16.66 -4.04 -2.32
CA GLY A 374 17.94 -3.43 -2.00
C GLY A 374 18.33 -3.65 -0.53
N PRO A 375 19.61 -3.43 -0.17
CA PRO A 375 20.10 -3.62 1.20
C PRO A 375 19.38 -2.74 2.23
N GLU A 376 18.81 -1.61 1.81
CA GLU A 376 18.02 -0.71 2.65
C GLU A 376 16.54 -1.12 2.78
N GLY A 377 16.11 -2.17 2.08
CA GLY A 377 14.73 -2.61 2.05
C GLY A 377 13.85 -1.94 0.99
N ALA A 378 14.39 -1.08 0.13
CA ALA A 378 13.65 -0.54 -1.03
C ALA A 378 13.45 -1.60 -2.12
N LEU A 379 12.44 -1.43 -2.98
CA LEU A 379 12.25 -2.27 -4.16
C LEU A 379 13.02 -1.65 -5.34
N TYR A 380 13.87 -2.43 -5.97
CA TYR A 380 14.60 -2.06 -7.18
C TYR A 380 14.09 -2.87 -8.36
N TYR A 381 14.11 -2.27 -9.54
CA TYR A 381 13.79 -3.00 -10.77
C TYR A 381 14.65 -2.54 -11.95
N VAL A 382 14.80 -3.46 -12.91
CA VAL A 382 15.53 -3.25 -14.15
C VAL A 382 14.53 -2.88 -15.24
N ASP A 383 14.78 -1.74 -15.89
CA ASP A 383 14.07 -1.26 -17.08
C ASP A 383 15.00 -1.40 -18.28
N VAL A 384 14.67 -2.31 -19.20
CA VAL A 384 15.55 -2.68 -20.32
C VAL A 384 15.49 -1.68 -21.48
N ALA A 385 14.41 -0.89 -21.59
CA ALA A 385 14.13 0.09 -22.64
C ALA A 385 14.21 -0.52 -24.07
N LEU A 386 13.31 -1.46 -24.37
CA LEU A 386 13.19 -2.13 -25.67
C LEU A 386 11.82 -1.88 -26.29
N ASP A 387 11.75 -1.71 -27.60
CA ASP A 387 10.46 -1.76 -28.30
C ASP A 387 9.96 -3.21 -28.43
N ASN A 388 8.74 -3.34 -28.93
CA ASN A 388 8.11 -4.62 -29.25
C ASN A 388 8.82 -5.45 -30.34
N THR A 389 9.88 -4.93 -30.98
CA THR A 389 10.74 -5.65 -31.92
C THR A 389 12.07 -6.09 -31.29
N GLY A 390 12.29 -5.77 -30.01
CA GLY A 390 13.53 -6.04 -29.29
C GLY A 390 14.66 -5.07 -29.62
N GLN A 391 14.36 -3.92 -30.25
CA GLN A 391 15.33 -2.86 -30.47
C GLN A 391 15.38 -1.91 -29.28
N GLN A 392 16.58 -1.48 -28.91
CA GLN A 392 16.76 -0.54 -27.82
C GLN A 392 16.20 0.84 -28.19
N THR A 393 15.19 1.30 -27.45
CA THR A 393 14.49 2.57 -27.67
C THR A 393 15.13 3.73 -26.93
N GLY A 394 15.91 3.43 -25.89
CA GLY A 394 16.60 4.41 -25.07
C GLY A 394 17.62 3.77 -24.14
N PRO A 395 18.31 4.56 -23.30
CA PRO A 395 19.19 4.00 -22.30
C PRO A 395 18.39 3.20 -21.27
N GLY A 396 18.76 1.94 -21.07
CA GLY A 396 18.20 1.13 -19.99
C GLY A 396 18.53 1.76 -18.63
N SER A 397 17.73 1.43 -17.62
CA SER A 397 17.83 2.06 -16.31
C SER A 397 17.64 1.07 -15.16
N ILE A 398 18.22 1.39 -14.01
CA ILE A 398 17.81 0.82 -12.73
C ILE A 398 16.95 1.85 -12.03
N ARG A 399 15.79 1.42 -11.56
CA ARG A 399 14.85 2.26 -10.82
C ARG A 399 14.67 1.71 -9.41
N ARG A 400 14.44 2.62 -8.47
CA ARG A 400 14.21 2.35 -7.05
C ARG A 400 12.88 2.95 -6.64
N ILE A 401 12.03 2.09 -6.10
CA ILE A 401 10.80 2.47 -5.42
C ILE A 401 11.08 2.45 -3.92
N SER A 402 11.03 3.64 -3.32
CA SER A 402 11.20 3.84 -1.89
C SER A 402 9.92 4.32 -1.25
N TYR A 403 9.62 3.80 -0.06
CA TYR A 403 8.67 4.45 0.81
C TYR A 403 9.37 5.63 1.48
N VAL A 404 8.99 6.82 1.06
CA VAL A 404 9.29 8.04 1.79
C VAL A 404 8.04 8.36 2.57
N GLU A 405 8.15 8.40 3.89
CA GLU A 405 7.03 8.84 4.74
C GLU A 405 6.44 10.10 4.12
N ALA A 406 5.22 9.99 3.56
CA ALA A 406 4.67 11.06 2.76
C ALA A 406 4.67 12.31 3.64
N PRO A 407 5.16 13.47 3.18
CA PRO A 407 4.91 14.70 3.92
C PRO A 407 3.41 14.76 4.14
N PHE A 408 3.02 14.83 5.41
CA PHE A 408 1.62 14.83 5.81
C PHE A 408 0.88 15.93 5.07
N ASP A 409 0.02 15.57 4.12
CA ASP A 409 -0.71 16.50 3.24
C ASP A 409 -2.14 16.76 3.70
N GLY A 410 -2.54 16.15 4.83
CA GLY A 410 -3.89 16.28 5.38
C GLY A 410 -4.94 15.32 4.82
N THR A 411 -4.58 14.47 3.85
CA THR A 411 -5.55 13.59 3.16
C THR A 411 -6.29 12.62 4.09
N ALA A 412 -5.64 12.10 5.11
CA ALA A 412 -6.28 11.22 6.10
C ALA A 412 -7.34 11.97 6.93
N PHE A 413 -7.07 13.22 7.31
CA PHE A 413 -8.05 14.06 7.99
C PHE A 413 -9.21 14.43 7.04
N ASP A 414 -8.92 14.71 5.77
CA ASP A 414 -9.95 15.00 4.76
C ASP A 414 -10.87 13.80 4.52
N ALA A 415 -10.35 12.58 4.51
CA ALA A 415 -11.14 11.37 4.36
C ALA A 415 -12.13 11.15 5.52
N VAL A 416 -11.68 11.38 6.76
CA VAL A 416 -12.56 11.31 7.95
C VAL A 416 -13.60 12.42 7.91
N TRP A 417 -13.20 13.65 7.57
CA TRP A 417 -14.12 14.77 7.43
C TRP A 417 -15.18 14.50 6.36
N ALA A 418 -14.78 13.92 5.22
CA ALA A 418 -15.68 13.60 4.12
C ALA A 418 -16.73 12.53 4.48
N THR A 419 -16.42 11.65 5.43
CA THR A 419 -17.35 10.58 5.86
C THR A 419 -18.58 11.13 6.59
N THR A 420 -18.45 12.28 7.26
CA THR A 420 -19.55 12.90 8.03
C THR A 420 -19.99 14.25 7.47
N ASP A 421 -19.05 15.18 7.33
CA ASP A 421 -19.32 16.61 7.14
C ASP A 421 -19.47 17.02 5.67
N ALA A 422 -18.99 16.22 4.71
CA ALA A 422 -19.16 16.53 3.29
C ALA A 422 -20.64 16.60 2.86
N LEU A 423 -21.49 15.71 3.40
CA LEU A 423 -22.93 15.74 3.12
C LEU A 423 -23.61 16.96 3.72
N VAL A 424 -23.18 17.41 4.89
CA VAL A 424 -23.67 18.66 5.50
C VAL A 424 -23.23 19.85 4.64
N ALA A 425 -21.95 19.88 4.24
CA ALA A 425 -21.37 20.93 3.40
C ALA A 425 -22.05 21.07 2.04
N SER A 426 -22.47 19.95 1.43
CA SER A 426 -23.17 19.94 0.15
C SER A 426 -24.68 20.17 0.28
N GLY A 427 -25.21 20.35 1.49
CA GLY A 427 -26.65 20.44 1.76
C GLY A 427 -27.42 19.13 1.55
N GLY A 428 -26.71 18.00 1.46
CA GLY A 428 -27.28 16.65 1.32
C GLY A 428 -27.73 16.03 2.65
N ALA A 429 -27.40 16.65 3.78
CA ALA A 429 -27.80 16.26 5.12
C ALA A 429 -28.34 17.46 5.92
N SER A 430 -29.23 17.19 6.86
CA SER A 430 -29.87 18.19 7.73
C SER A 430 -29.43 18.13 9.20
N TYR A 431 -28.49 17.23 9.55
CA TYR A 431 -27.91 17.16 10.89
C TYR A 431 -26.75 18.16 11.09
N SER A 432 -26.35 18.39 12.34
CA SER A 432 -25.30 19.34 12.71
C SER A 432 -23.89 18.86 12.33
N TRP A 433 -22.93 19.78 12.24
CA TRP A 433 -21.52 19.49 11.92
C TRP A 433 -20.86 18.61 12.97
N PHE A 434 -20.11 17.58 12.54
CA PHE A 434 -19.29 16.73 13.41
C PHE A 434 -17.95 17.39 13.74
N TRP A 435 -17.29 18.00 12.77
CA TRP A 435 -15.99 18.61 12.96
C TRP A 435 -16.13 20.11 12.87
N GLY A 436 -16.75 20.56 11.78
CA GLY A 436 -16.95 21.97 11.46
C GLY A 436 -16.56 22.27 10.02
N PRO A 437 -17.08 23.37 9.47
CA PRO A 437 -16.89 23.72 8.06
C PRO A 437 -15.48 24.24 7.75
N THR A 438 -14.70 24.63 8.76
CA THR A 438 -13.41 25.30 8.59
C THR A 438 -12.33 24.66 9.46
N VAL A 439 -11.14 24.51 8.89
CA VAL A 439 -9.93 24.17 9.63
C VAL A 439 -9.43 25.42 10.36
N ASN A 440 -9.49 25.40 11.69
CA ASN A 440 -9.09 26.53 12.53
C ASN A 440 -7.58 26.64 12.69
N ALA A 441 -6.88 25.50 12.80
CA ALA A 441 -5.43 25.43 12.88
C ALA A 441 -4.93 24.02 12.52
N GLU A 442 -3.70 23.94 12.00
CA GLU A 442 -2.93 22.70 11.88
C GLU A 442 -1.56 22.90 12.50
N ARG A 443 -1.09 21.92 13.26
CA ARG A 443 0.24 21.99 13.87
C ARG A 443 0.76 20.62 14.29
N ASP A 444 2.06 20.57 14.50
CA ASP A 444 2.73 19.47 15.19
C ASP A 444 2.74 19.77 16.70
N GLU A 445 2.34 18.79 17.50
CA GLU A 445 2.32 18.90 18.96
C GLU A 445 3.25 17.85 19.57
N PRO A 446 3.97 18.15 20.67
CA PRO A 446 4.79 17.16 21.34
C PRO A 446 3.96 15.94 21.78
N TYR A 447 4.42 14.76 21.37
CA TYR A 447 3.86 13.47 21.76
C TYR A 447 4.99 12.43 21.80
N SER A 448 5.32 11.96 23.00
CA SER A 448 6.61 11.30 23.28
C SER A 448 6.80 9.99 22.51
N GLU A 449 5.72 9.24 22.31
CA GLU A 449 5.73 7.94 21.62
C GLU A 449 5.54 8.05 20.10
N SER A 450 5.25 9.26 19.57
CA SER A 450 5.14 9.46 18.12
C SER A 450 6.52 9.47 17.45
N PRO A 451 6.68 8.94 16.22
CA PRO A 451 7.85 9.18 15.39
C PRO A 451 8.25 10.67 15.36
N GLY A 452 9.52 10.96 15.66
CA GLY A 452 10.01 12.35 15.75
C GLY A 452 9.56 13.12 17.00
N GLY A 453 8.87 12.47 17.95
CA GLY A 453 8.42 13.07 19.21
C GLY A 453 7.26 14.05 19.07
N VAL A 454 6.56 14.04 17.93
CA VAL A 454 5.45 14.95 17.63
C VAL A 454 4.29 14.22 16.97
N ARG A 455 3.05 14.51 17.41
CA ARG A 455 1.83 14.11 16.71
C ARG A 455 1.37 15.24 15.79
N ARG A 456 0.69 14.88 14.70
CA ARG A 456 0.06 15.86 13.81
C ARG A 456 -1.37 16.12 14.27
N VAL A 457 -1.78 17.39 14.34
CA VAL A 457 -3.12 17.77 14.82
C VAL A 457 -3.77 18.79 13.91
N ARG A 458 -5.07 18.61 13.62
CA ARG A 458 -5.94 19.55 12.91
C ARG A 458 -7.15 19.92 13.78
N TYR A 459 -7.33 21.21 14.02
CA TYR A 459 -8.40 21.75 14.84
C TYR A 459 -9.58 22.23 14.01
N TYR A 460 -10.79 21.95 14.49
CA TYR A 460 -12.05 22.45 13.97
C TYR A 460 -12.86 23.09 15.11
N ASP A 461 -14.10 23.51 14.84
CA ASP A 461 -14.97 24.10 15.85
C ASP A 461 -15.42 23.08 16.89
N LYS A 462 -15.90 21.92 16.42
CA LYS A 462 -16.57 20.89 17.23
C LYS A 462 -15.63 19.84 17.79
N SER A 463 -14.39 19.75 17.30
CA SER A 463 -13.38 18.80 17.78
C SER A 463 -11.99 19.12 17.19
N ARG A 464 -11.04 18.20 17.38
CA ARG A 464 -9.81 18.11 16.59
C ARG A 464 -9.66 16.69 16.02
N MET A 465 -8.78 16.54 15.05
CA MET A 465 -8.26 15.28 14.55
C MET A 465 -6.77 15.20 14.84
N GLU A 466 -6.27 14.02 15.22
CA GLU A 466 -4.84 13.81 15.49
C GLU A 466 -4.35 12.46 14.99
N ILE A 467 -3.12 12.43 14.49
CA ILE A 467 -2.38 11.22 14.14
C ILE A 467 -1.16 11.14 15.08
N ASN A 468 -1.20 10.17 15.98
CA ASN A 468 -0.18 9.93 16.98
C ASN A 468 0.95 9.03 16.47
N ASP A 469 0.71 8.23 15.43
CA ASP A 469 1.71 7.42 14.75
C ASP A 469 1.47 7.47 13.23
N PRO A 470 2.24 8.28 12.47
CA PRO A 470 2.13 8.36 11.02
C PRO A 470 2.45 7.03 10.29
N GLY A 471 3.18 6.12 10.94
CA GLY A 471 3.47 4.77 10.45
C GLY A 471 2.39 3.74 10.80
N GLY A 472 1.34 4.16 11.51
CA GLY A 472 0.22 3.29 11.90
C GLY A 472 -0.65 2.84 10.72
N ASP A 473 -1.47 1.82 10.97
CA ASP A 473 -2.41 1.26 9.98
C ASP A 473 -3.46 2.29 9.54
N ARG A 474 -3.30 2.84 8.32
CA ARG A 474 -4.21 3.83 7.72
C ARG A 474 -5.62 3.32 7.44
N SER A 475 -5.82 2.00 7.41
CA SER A 475 -7.15 1.40 7.23
C SER A 475 -7.96 1.38 8.53
N SER A 476 -7.30 1.51 9.68
CA SER A 476 -7.94 1.61 10.97
C SER A 476 -8.67 2.95 11.12
N ILE A 477 -9.92 2.92 11.60
CA ILE A 477 -10.64 4.16 11.92
C ILE A 477 -9.92 4.96 13.02
N PHE A 478 -9.10 4.31 13.84
CA PHE A 478 -8.31 4.94 14.89
C PHE A 478 -6.95 5.45 14.42
N TYR A 479 -6.62 5.34 13.13
CA TYR A 479 -5.45 6.03 12.57
C TYR A 479 -5.56 7.55 12.79
N VAL A 480 -6.75 8.08 12.58
CA VAL A 480 -7.13 9.44 13.00
C VAL A 480 -7.92 9.33 14.30
N THR A 481 -7.47 9.99 15.35
CA THR A 481 -8.20 10.06 16.62
C THR A 481 -8.64 11.48 16.93
N ASN A 482 -9.39 11.69 18.02
CA ASN A 482 -10.02 12.98 18.34
C ASN A 482 -9.40 13.66 19.59
N GLY A 483 -8.43 13.01 20.25
CA GLY A 483 -7.94 13.39 21.58
C GLY A 483 -9.01 13.27 22.68
N LEU A 484 -8.61 13.37 23.95
CA LEU A 484 -9.50 13.29 25.12
C LEU A 484 -9.99 14.69 25.55
N LEU A 485 -10.44 15.52 24.60
CA LEU A 485 -10.54 16.98 24.79
C LEU A 485 -11.35 17.41 26.02
N ALA A 486 -12.49 16.78 26.27
CA ALA A 486 -13.32 17.10 27.43
C ALA A 486 -12.60 16.75 28.74
N SER A 487 -12.01 15.56 28.81
CA SER A 487 -11.22 15.13 29.97
C SER A 487 -10.06 16.07 30.25
N GLU A 488 -9.33 16.46 29.20
CA GLU A 488 -8.18 17.36 29.30
C GLU A 488 -8.59 18.79 29.72
N LEU A 489 -9.68 19.34 29.17
CA LEU A 489 -10.19 20.67 29.54
C LEU A 489 -10.67 20.72 30.99
N ILE A 490 -11.35 19.68 31.46
CA ILE A 490 -11.92 19.61 32.81
C ILE A 490 -10.83 19.40 33.86
N THR A 491 -9.84 18.54 33.58
CA THR A 491 -8.79 18.20 34.55
C THR A 491 -7.55 19.08 34.44
N GLY A 492 -7.39 19.77 33.31
CA GLY A 492 -6.16 20.46 32.94
C GLY A 492 -4.99 19.55 32.57
N ARG A 493 -5.20 18.23 32.42
CA ARG A 493 -4.13 17.27 32.11
C ARG A 493 -4.00 17.07 30.60
N VAL A 494 -3.11 17.82 29.97
CA VAL A 494 -2.88 17.74 28.52
C VAL A 494 -2.08 16.48 28.19
N GLN A 495 -2.56 15.65 27.28
CA GLN A 495 -1.83 14.45 26.87
C GLN A 495 -0.60 14.81 26.00
N ARG A 496 0.58 14.29 26.38
CA ARG A 496 1.90 14.48 25.74
C ARG A 496 2.58 13.14 25.41
N GLY A 497 1.80 12.07 25.48
CA GLY A 497 2.23 10.70 25.28
C GLY A 497 1.19 9.74 25.84
N ASP A 498 1.34 8.44 25.58
CA ASP A 498 0.33 7.43 25.93
C ASP A 498 -0.01 7.45 27.42
N ALA A 499 1.00 7.64 28.27
CA ALA A 499 0.86 7.77 29.72
C ALA A 499 1.48 9.07 30.28
N ARG A 500 1.80 10.06 29.41
CA ARG A 500 2.48 11.30 29.80
C ARG A 500 1.54 12.49 29.68
N PHE A 501 1.53 13.32 30.71
CA PHE A 501 0.62 14.47 30.79
C PHE A 501 1.35 15.74 31.26
N GLU A 502 0.99 16.87 30.66
CA GLU A 502 1.35 18.22 31.11
C GLU A 502 0.18 18.80 31.92
N GLN A 503 0.42 19.21 33.16
CA GLN A 503 -0.61 19.83 33.99
C GLN A 503 -0.75 21.32 33.68
N ARG A 504 -1.99 21.76 33.49
CA ARG A 504 -2.42 23.16 33.35
C ARG A 504 -3.56 23.47 34.30
N ALA A 505 -3.92 24.75 34.39
CA ALA A 505 -5.16 25.15 35.03
C ALA A 505 -6.37 24.62 34.21
N PRO A 506 -7.37 24.01 34.86
CA PRO A 506 -8.63 23.64 34.20
C PRO A 506 -9.27 24.80 33.43
N ALA A 507 -9.93 24.47 32.33
CA ALA A 507 -10.49 25.45 31.41
C ALA A 507 -11.70 26.19 32.00
N THR A 508 -11.70 27.52 31.91
CA THR A 508 -12.78 28.38 32.41
C THR A 508 -13.84 28.70 31.36
N GLN A 509 -13.64 28.25 30.12
CA GLN A 509 -14.62 28.36 29.04
C GLN A 509 -15.94 27.69 29.43
N LEU A 510 -17.05 28.32 29.06
CA LEU A 510 -18.40 27.80 29.30
C LEU A 510 -18.68 26.61 28.38
N VAL A 511 -19.39 25.62 28.89
CA VAL A 511 -19.58 24.34 28.16
C VAL A 511 -20.64 24.43 27.05
N ALA A 512 -21.52 25.43 27.10
CA ALA A 512 -22.60 25.64 26.14
C ALA A 512 -23.04 27.12 26.09
N GLY A 513 -23.82 27.47 25.08
CA GLY A 513 -24.41 28.80 24.93
C GLY A 513 -23.42 29.90 24.52
N ASP A 514 -23.86 31.14 24.70
CA ASP A 514 -23.14 32.34 24.28
C ASP A 514 -21.82 32.48 25.08
N PRO A 515 -20.73 32.93 24.44
CA PRO A 515 -19.41 33.02 25.08
C PRO A 515 -19.31 34.14 26.13
N SER A 516 -20.27 35.07 26.15
CA SER A 516 -20.38 36.16 27.10
C SER A 516 -21.83 36.32 27.57
N ASN A 517 -22.04 36.98 28.71
CA ASN A 517 -23.38 37.19 29.31
C ASN A 517 -24.18 35.89 29.52
N ASN A 518 -23.49 34.83 29.94
CA ASN A 518 -24.06 33.50 30.15
C ASN A 518 -23.72 32.95 31.57
N PRO A 519 -24.14 33.65 32.64
CA PRO A 519 -23.74 33.32 34.01
C PRO A 519 -24.37 32.02 34.56
N GLY A 520 -25.44 31.53 33.91
CA GLY A 520 -26.12 30.29 34.29
C GLY A 520 -25.38 29.02 33.89
N THR A 521 -24.42 29.11 32.96
CA THR A 521 -23.74 27.95 32.39
C THR A 521 -22.46 27.61 33.16
N PRO A 522 -22.21 26.33 33.51
CA PRO A 522 -20.96 25.92 34.13
C PRO A 522 -19.79 26.00 33.14
N SER A 523 -18.58 26.22 33.66
CA SER A 523 -17.34 26.05 32.90
C SER A 523 -16.86 24.59 32.90
N TYR A 524 -15.91 24.23 32.02
CA TYR A 524 -15.27 22.92 32.09
C TYR A 524 -14.66 22.64 33.46
N ALA A 525 -13.96 23.62 34.06
CA ALA A 525 -13.39 23.51 35.41
C ALA A 525 -14.45 23.18 36.48
N THR A 526 -15.67 23.69 36.31
CA THR A 526 -16.77 23.47 37.25
C THR A 526 -17.28 22.02 37.23
N LEU A 527 -17.04 21.29 36.14
CA LEU A 527 -17.46 19.89 35.99
C LEU A 527 -16.53 18.89 36.67
N ALA A 528 -15.32 19.28 37.09
CA ALA A 528 -14.32 18.37 37.64
C ALA A 528 -14.81 17.45 38.78
N PRO A 529 -15.66 17.91 39.73
CA PRO A 529 -16.19 17.05 40.79
C PRO A 529 -17.19 15.99 40.32
N TYR A 530 -17.64 16.06 39.06
CA TYR A 530 -18.76 15.27 38.55
C TYR A 530 -18.35 14.31 37.43
N VAL A 531 -17.05 14.23 37.11
CA VAL A 531 -16.55 13.38 36.04
C VAL A 531 -15.63 12.27 36.51
N THR A 532 -15.68 11.12 35.82
CA THR A 532 -14.75 10.00 35.98
C THR A 532 -13.71 10.02 34.86
N THR A 533 -12.50 10.52 35.16
CA THR A 533 -11.36 10.54 34.21
C THR A 533 -10.22 9.60 34.61
N ASP A 534 -10.32 8.98 35.78
CA ASP A 534 -9.36 8.02 36.34
C ASP A 534 -9.91 6.58 36.41
N GLY A 535 -11.14 6.37 35.91
CA GLY A 535 -11.87 5.09 35.93
C GLY A 535 -12.47 4.71 37.29
N VAL A 536 -12.25 5.49 38.35
CA VAL A 536 -12.62 5.11 39.72
C VAL A 536 -13.43 6.17 40.48
N SER A 537 -13.11 7.45 40.31
CA SER A 537 -13.73 8.55 41.06
C SER A 537 -15.06 8.99 40.44
N ASN A 538 -15.96 9.56 41.25
CA ASN A 538 -17.20 10.23 40.81
C ASN A 538 -18.15 9.36 39.96
N ARG A 539 -18.17 8.06 40.19
CA ARG A 539 -19.05 7.10 39.48
C ARG A 539 -20.47 7.13 40.04
N ALA A 540 -21.45 6.84 39.20
CA ALA A 540 -22.86 6.68 39.55
C ALA A 540 -23.32 5.21 39.41
N PRO A 541 -24.35 4.77 40.17
CA PRO A 541 -24.99 3.48 39.95
C PRO A 541 -25.80 3.48 38.64
N ASP A 542 -26.10 2.29 38.14
CA ASP A 542 -27.06 2.11 37.05
C ASP A 542 -28.45 2.54 37.50
N ARG A 543 -29.01 3.53 36.81
CA ARG A 543 -30.32 4.13 37.07
C ARG A 543 -31.16 4.16 35.79
N THR A 544 -30.90 3.23 34.87
CA THR A 544 -31.62 3.14 33.61
C THR A 544 -33.13 3.06 33.85
N GLY A 545 -33.89 3.92 33.16
CA GLY A 545 -35.33 4.10 33.33
C GLY A 545 -35.73 5.27 34.25
N GLU A 546 -34.84 5.76 35.11
CA GLU A 546 -35.12 6.89 35.98
C GLU A 546 -35.16 8.24 35.22
N PRO A 547 -35.90 9.25 35.72
CA PRO A 547 -35.94 10.58 35.11
C PRO A 547 -34.60 11.32 35.29
N ALA A 548 -34.13 12.00 34.23
CA ALA A 548 -32.91 12.82 34.27
C ALA A 548 -33.20 14.19 34.91
N THR A 549 -33.09 14.28 36.23
CA THR A 549 -33.51 15.47 37.02
C THR A 549 -32.36 16.31 37.57
N ALA A 550 -31.10 15.90 37.40
CA ALA A 550 -29.96 16.63 37.94
C ALA A 550 -29.86 18.01 37.27
N PHE A 551 -29.77 19.08 38.08
CA PHE A 551 -29.55 20.45 37.61
C PHE A 551 -28.22 20.97 38.14
N LEU A 552 -27.39 21.55 37.28
CA LEU A 552 -26.10 22.11 37.63
C LEU A 552 -26.10 23.63 37.36
N SER A 553 -25.94 24.44 38.40
CA SER A 553 -25.82 25.90 38.22
C SER A 553 -24.47 26.29 37.60
N GLY A 554 -24.37 27.52 37.09
CA GLY A 554 -23.11 28.09 36.63
C GLY A 554 -22.01 28.18 37.69
N THR A 555 -22.38 28.15 38.98
CA THR A 555 -21.43 28.08 40.11
C THR A 555 -21.02 26.66 40.49
N GLY A 556 -21.58 25.64 39.82
CA GLY A 556 -21.32 24.23 40.09
C GLY A 556 -22.15 23.62 41.22
N ALA A 557 -23.21 24.30 41.68
CA ALA A 557 -24.11 23.76 42.69
C ALA A 557 -25.10 22.79 42.05
N LEU A 558 -25.16 21.56 42.59
CA LEU A 558 -26.08 20.54 42.14
C LEU A 558 -27.43 20.67 42.86
N SER A 559 -28.52 20.57 42.12
CA SER A 559 -29.90 20.50 42.62
C SER A 559 -30.75 19.58 41.74
N SER A 560 -32.06 19.51 41.99
CA SER A 560 -33.00 18.74 41.19
C SER A 560 -33.96 19.66 40.44
N THR A 561 -34.36 19.27 39.24
CA THR A 561 -35.35 19.95 38.40
C THR A 561 -36.30 18.94 37.76
N ASP A 562 -37.31 19.43 37.04
CA ASP A 562 -38.16 18.60 36.19
C ASP A 562 -37.33 17.96 35.07
N SER A 563 -37.54 16.68 34.76
CA SER A 563 -36.72 16.01 33.73
C SER A 563 -37.07 16.43 32.30
N ARG A 564 -38.16 17.18 32.10
CA ARG A 564 -38.66 17.63 30.79
C ARG A 564 -38.86 16.47 29.83
N GLY A 565 -39.30 15.32 30.37
CA GLY A 565 -39.54 14.09 29.62
C GLY A 565 -38.27 13.27 29.31
N VAL A 566 -37.09 13.69 29.77
CA VAL A 566 -35.84 12.93 29.58
C VAL A 566 -35.66 11.89 30.69
N THR A 567 -35.20 10.71 30.31
CA THR A 567 -34.87 9.59 31.21
C THR A 567 -33.42 9.16 30.99
N LEU A 568 -32.92 8.27 31.84
CA LEU A 568 -31.64 7.58 31.65
C LEU A 568 -31.89 6.32 30.83
N ALA A 569 -31.19 6.13 29.72
CA ALA A 569 -31.48 5.04 28.77
C ALA A 569 -30.38 3.98 28.65
N HIS A 570 -29.14 4.30 29.01
CA HIS A 570 -28.03 3.38 28.83
C HIS A 570 -26.96 3.60 29.90
N TYR A 571 -26.51 2.54 30.57
CA TYR A 571 -25.43 2.60 31.56
C TYR A 571 -24.10 2.06 31.01
N ARG A 572 -23.00 2.76 31.29
CA ARG A 572 -21.64 2.32 30.95
C ARG A 572 -20.89 1.93 32.20
N SER A 573 -20.58 0.64 32.32
CA SER A 573 -19.91 0.09 33.49
C SER A 573 -18.43 0.45 33.58
N GLU A 574 -17.80 0.79 32.46
CA GLU A 574 -16.38 1.10 32.32
C GLU A 574 -16.07 2.43 33.00
N THR A 575 -16.93 3.43 32.81
CA THR A 575 -16.83 4.76 33.42
C THR A 575 -17.79 4.94 34.61
N GLY A 576 -18.83 4.11 34.70
CA GLY A 576 -19.84 4.16 35.76
C GLY A 576 -20.83 5.30 35.60
N HIS A 577 -21.33 5.57 34.39
CA HIS A 577 -22.27 6.68 34.14
C HIS A 577 -23.44 6.28 33.23
N ASN A 578 -24.57 6.91 33.46
CA ASN A 578 -25.80 6.77 32.70
C ASN A 578 -25.85 7.81 31.57
N MET A 579 -26.33 7.42 30.40
CA MET A 579 -26.54 8.28 29.23
C MET A 579 -28.01 8.69 29.13
N ALA A 580 -28.26 9.98 28.89
CA ALA A 580 -29.62 10.49 28.70
C ALA A 580 -30.30 9.84 27.49
N SER A 581 -31.61 9.61 27.58
CA SER A 581 -32.41 8.98 26.53
C SER A 581 -32.39 9.75 25.23
N VAL A 582 -32.40 11.08 25.29
CA VAL A 582 -32.29 11.94 24.11
C VAL A 582 -30.96 11.76 23.36
N PHE A 583 -29.85 11.62 24.09
CA PHE A 583 -28.54 11.37 23.48
C PHE A 583 -28.41 9.94 22.99
N TRP A 584 -28.91 8.96 23.74
CA TRP A 584 -28.90 7.56 23.34
C TRP A 584 -29.72 7.32 22.08
N ASN A 585 -30.94 7.87 22.02
CA ASN A 585 -31.81 7.76 20.87
C ASN A 585 -31.22 8.48 19.66
N TRP A 586 -30.61 9.65 19.86
CA TRP A 586 -29.89 10.34 18.79
C TRP A 586 -28.72 9.49 18.28
N ALA A 587 -27.84 8.98 19.15
CA ALA A 587 -26.67 8.20 18.74
C ALA A 587 -27.02 6.91 17.96
N ASN A 588 -28.23 6.37 18.18
CA ASN A 588 -28.75 5.19 17.47
C ASN A 588 -29.73 5.54 16.33
N SER A 589 -29.93 6.82 16.04
CA SER A 589 -30.80 7.29 14.97
C SER A 589 -30.05 7.32 13.63
N PRO A 590 -30.68 6.92 12.52
CA PRO A 590 -30.10 7.07 11.18
C PRO A 590 -29.91 8.55 10.79
N ASN A 591 -30.58 9.47 11.48
CA ASN A 591 -30.48 10.92 11.23
C ASN A 591 -29.39 11.62 12.07
N SER A 592 -28.59 10.88 12.82
CA SER A 592 -27.51 11.46 13.64
C SER A 592 -26.31 11.94 12.85
N GLY A 593 -26.13 11.42 11.63
CA GLY A 593 -24.93 11.59 10.82
C GLY A 593 -23.77 10.68 11.22
N LEU A 594 -23.95 9.85 12.26
CA LEU A 594 -23.02 8.76 12.56
C LEU A 594 -23.05 7.72 11.44
N ARG A 595 -21.90 7.09 11.18
CA ARG A 595 -21.72 6.08 10.14
C ARG A 595 -21.07 4.81 10.69
N PRO A 596 -21.78 4.04 11.54
CA PRO A 596 -21.25 2.80 12.11
C PRO A 596 -20.89 1.77 11.05
N ASP A 597 -21.51 1.83 9.86
CA ASP A 597 -21.22 0.97 8.71
C ASP A 597 -19.78 1.10 8.19
N VAL A 598 -19.11 2.21 8.49
CA VAL A 598 -17.71 2.46 8.17
C VAL A 598 -16.89 2.82 9.42
N GLY A 599 -17.37 2.43 10.60
CA GLY A 599 -16.64 2.59 11.87
C GLY A 599 -16.74 3.95 12.55
N VAL A 600 -17.41 4.95 11.96
CA VAL A 600 -17.63 6.27 12.60
C VAL A 600 -18.86 6.21 13.49
N ASP A 601 -18.74 5.49 14.60
CA ASP A 601 -19.80 5.37 15.61
C ASP A 601 -19.67 6.41 16.75
N TRP A 602 -20.63 6.41 17.67
CA TRP A 602 -20.63 7.37 18.78
C TRP A 602 -19.46 7.13 19.75
N VAL A 603 -18.92 5.91 19.87
CA VAL A 603 -17.77 5.62 20.74
C VAL A 603 -16.53 6.27 20.16
N TYR A 604 -16.31 6.13 18.85
CA TYR A 604 -15.22 6.78 18.14
C TYR A 604 -15.28 8.32 18.28
N VAL A 605 -16.47 8.91 18.08
CA VAL A 605 -16.65 10.36 18.07
C VAL A 605 -16.68 10.98 19.47
N LEU A 606 -17.41 10.38 20.41
CA LEU A 606 -17.65 10.94 21.77
C LEU A 606 -16.71 10.35 22.82
N GLY A 607 -16.38 9.06 22.69
CA GLY A 607 -15.93 8.24 23.81
C GLY A 607 -17.06 7.84 24.76
N PHE A 608 -16.68 7.24 25.88
CA PHE A 608 -17.66 6.86 26.90
C PHE A 608 -18.18 8.09 27.68
N PRO A 609 -19.44 8.07 28.15
CA PRO A 609 -19.94 9.08 29.07
C PRO A 609 -19.11 9.03 30.35
N ILE A 610 -18.61 10.19 30.79
CA ILE A 610 -17.83 10.31 32.03
C ILE A 610 -18.58 11.12 33.09
N SER A 611 -19.82 11.55 32.81
CA SER A 611 -20.70 12.20 33.77
C SER A 611 -22.14 11.73 33.61
N GLU A 612 -22.95 11.93 34.64
CA GLU A 612 -24.41 11.97 34.51
C GLU A 612 -24.84 13.17 33.63
N PRO A 613 -26.04 13.14 33.03
CA PRO A 613 -26.58 14.27 32.30
C PRO A 613 -27.12 15.35 33.26
N PHE A 614 -26.79 16.61 33.01
CA PHE A 614 -27.20 17.76 33.83
C PHE A 614 -28.03 18.74 33.03
N TRP A 615 -29.17 19.17 33.57
CA TRP A 615 -29.84 20.37 33.12
C TRP A 615 -29.07 21.60 33.59
N ILE A 616 -28.87 22.56 32.71
CA ILE A 616 -28.24 23.85 33.00
C ILE A 616 -29.12 24.97 32.45
N ARG A 617 -28.87 26.21 32.90
CA ARG A 617 -29.41 27.40 32.26
C ARG A 617 -28.35 28.01 31.36
N ALA A 618 -28.61 28.10 30.06
CA ALA A 618 -27.69 28.69 29.10
C ALA A 618 -28.34 29.82 28.32
N THR A 619 -27.62 30.94 28.17
CA THR A 619 -27.98 31.99 27.21
C THR A 619 -27.62 31.50 25.82
N VAL A 620 -28.58 31.39 24.91
CA VAL A 620 -28.38 30.98 23.51
C VAL A 620 -29.00 32.04 22.61
N GLY A 621 -28.16 32.75 21.84
CA GLY A 621 -28.62 33.85 20.99
C GLY A 621 -29.26 34.98 21.80
N GLY A 622 -28.70 35.28 22.98
CA GLY A 622 -29.21 36.30 23.91
C GLY A 622 -30.47 35.90 24.71
N THR A 623 -30.96 34.68 24.56
CA THR A 623 -32.15 34.18 25.28
C THR A 623 -31.77 33.06 26.23
N GLU A 624 -32.16 33.14 27.50
CA GLU A 624 -31.97 32.03 28.44
C GLU A 624 -32.86 30.83 28.08
N ARG A 625 -32.25 29.65 28.10
CA ARG A 625 -32.90 28.37 27.80
C ARG A 625 -32.41 27.30 28.75
N ASP A 626 -33.24 26.28 28.94
CA ASP A 626 -32.83 25.06 29.62
C ASP A 626 -32.18 24.11 28.62
N VAL A 627 -30.95 23.72 28.92
CA VAL A 627 -30.15 22.84 28.05
C VAL A 627 -29.69 21.66 28.90
N LEU A 628 -29.89 20.45 28.40
CA LEU A 628 -29.28 19.27 29.01
C LEU A 628 -27.87 19.12 28.46
N VAL A 629 -26.87 18.96 29.31
CA VAL A 629 -25.48 18.72 28.92
C VAL A 629 -25.02 17.38 29.46
N GLN A 630 -24.22 16.66 28.68
CA GLN A 630 -23.55 15.45 29.16
C GLN A 630 -22.12 15.40 28.64
N VAL A 631 -21.21 15.02 29.53
CA VAL A 631 -19.78 14.93 29.25
C VAL A 631 -19.41 13.51 28.85
N PHE A 632 -18.72 13.39 27.72
CA PHE A 632 -18.05 12.19 27.25
C PHE A 632 -16.55 12.43 27.22
N GLU A 633 -15.73 11.37 27.12
CA GLU A 633 -14.26 11.48 27.18
C GLU A 633 -13.69 12.54 26.21
N ARG A 634 -14.25 12.61 25.00
CA ARG A 634 -13.75 13.42 23.88
C ARG A 634 -14.59 14.67 23.65
N ARG A 635 -15.88 14.66 24.01
CA ARG A 635 -16.86 15.71 23.65
C ARG A 635 -17.92 15.98 24.71
N ILE A 636 -18.61 17.11 24.57
CA ILE A 636 -19.85 17.41 25.30
C ILE A 636 -21.00 17.45 24.31
N LEU A 637 -22.09 16.77 24.64
CA LEU A 637 -23.37 16.87 23.93
C LEU A 637 -24.31 17.82 24.67
N THR A 638 -25.07 18.59 23.90
CA THR A 638 -26.14 19.46 24.38
C THR A 638 -27.48 19.01 23.81
N TYR A 639 -28.55 19.04 24.63
CA TYR A 639 -29.92 18.87 24.18
C TYR A 639 -30.78 20.08 24.55
N THR A 640 -31.39 20.72 23.54
CA THR A 640 -32.27 21.88 23.70
C THR A 640 -33.67 21.53 23.17
N PRO A 641 -34.67 21.28 24.04
CA PRO A 641 -36.00 20.82 23.62
C PRO A 641 -36.68 21.76 22.60
N ASP A 642 -36.46 23.06 22.75
CA ASP A 642 -37.11 24.11 21.95
C ASP A 642 -36.52 24.26 20.54
N ASN A 643 -35.43 23.56 20.22
CA ASN A 643 -34.86 23.57 18.89
C ASN A 643 -35.66 22.69 17.91
N PRO A 644 -35.60 22.96 16.59
CA PRO A 644 -36.10 22.01 15.60
C PRO A 644 -35.50 20.63 15.80
N ALA A 645 -36.27 19.56 15.53
CA ALA A 645 -35.90 18.19 15.86
C ALA A 645 -34.47 17.80 15.45
N GLN A 646 -34.01 18.19 14.25
CA GLN A 646 -32.67 17.89 13.76
C GLN A 646 -31.52 18.64 14.48
N TYR A 647 -31.84 19.71 15.22
CA TYR A 647 -30.91 20.54 16.00
C TYR A 647 -31.18 20.47 17.50
N GLN A 648 -31.99 19.51 17.94
CA GLN A 648 -32.23 19.32 19.36
C GLN A 648 -30.98 18.78 20.05
N VAL A 649 -30.22 17.88 19.42
CA VAL A 649 -28.93 17.39 19.91
C VAL A 649 -27.81 17.99 19.06
N GLU A 650 -26.85 18.61 19.72
CA GLU A 650 -25.71 19.26 19.05
C GLU A 650 -24.40 18.99 19.77
N PHE A 651 -23.30 19.06 19.02
CA PHE A 651 -21.96 19.07 19.57
C PHE A 651 -21.59 20.48 20.04
N GLY A 652 -21.02 20.58 21.25
CA GLY A 652 -20.39 21.82 21.70
C GLY A 652 -19.19 22.22 20.85
N ASN A 653 -18.78 23.49 20.90
CA ASN A 653 -17.60 24.01 20.19
C ASN A 653 -16.28 23.66 20.91
N ILE A 654 -16.14 22.41 21.36
CA ILE A 654 -15.04 21.98 22.22
C ILE A 654 -13.69 22.06 21.53
N GLY A 655 -13.62 21.86 20.21
CA GLY A 655 -12.39 22.00 19.43
C GLY A 655 -11.86 23.44 19.48
N GLN A 656 -12.74 24.42 19.30
CA GLN A 656 -12.43 25.84 19.43
C GLN A 656 -12.03 26.21 20.87
N HIS A 657 -12.79 25.71 21.87
CA HIS A 657 -12.50 25.98 23.28
C HIS A 657 -11.13 25.42 23.68
N TYR A 658 -10.82 24.20 23.22
CA TYR A 658 -9.52 23.55 23.45
C TYR A 658 -8.39 24.34 22.80
N LEU A 659 -8.52 24.72 21.53
CA LEU A 659 -7.50 25.49 20.84
C LEU A 659 -7.21 26.83 21.55
N SER A 660 -8.25 27.51 22.05
CA SER A 660 -8.11 28.73 22.85
C SER A 660 -7.41 28.49 24.19
N TRP A 661 -7.80 27.43 24.90
CA TRP A 661 -7.24 27.09 26.21
C TRP A 661 -5.77 26.67 26.12
N ILE A 662 -5.39 25.84 25.16
CA ILE A 662 -4.01 25.38 25.01
C ILE A 662 -3.08 26.48 24.48
N SER A 663 -3.62 27.47 23.76
CA SER A 663 -2.86 28.61 23.24
C SER A 663 -2.70 29.74 24.25
N SER A 664 -3.49 29.77 25.32
CA SER A 664 -3.32 30.70 26.43
C SER A 664 -2.41 30.08 27.50
N SER A 665 -1.12 30.41 27.50
CA SER A 665 -0.18 30.05 28.57
C SER A 665 0.48 31.29 29.18
N PRO A 666 0.78 31.33 30.50
CA PRO A 666 1.15 32.55 31.24
C PRO A 666 2.51 33.16 30.89
N ASN A 667 3.33 32.47 30.09
CA ASN A 667 4.77 32.77 29.94
C ASN A 667 5.18 33.32 28.56
N GLY A 668 4.24 33.72 27.70
CA GLY A 668 4.58 34.51 26.49
C GLY A 668 5.55 33.86 25.49
N LEU A 669 5.74 32.54 25.53
CA LEU A 669 6.55 31.82 24.53
C LEU A 669 5.66 31.45 23.35
N SER A 670 5.83 32.17 22.24
CA SER A 670 5.28 31.81 20.94
C SER A 670 5.85 30.46 20.49
N PHE A 671 4.99 29.50 20.20
CA PHE A 671 5.39 28.26 19.53
C PHE A 671 5.83 28.57 18.10
N SER A 672 6.88 27.89 17.62
CA SER A 672 7.46 28.07 16.31
C SER A 672 6.52 27.65 15.18
N ALA A 673 6.48 28.47 14.12
CA ALA A 673 5.90 28.23 12.80
C ALA A 673 4.40 27.90 12.74
N GLU A 674 3.57 28.89 13.06
CA GLU A 674 2.19 28.96 12.57
C GLU A 674 2.22 28.99 11.03
N ARG A 675 1.86 27.88 10.36
CA ARG A 675 1.41 27.96 8.95
C ARG A 675 -0.01 28.50 8.97
N THR A 676 -0.13 29.81 9.07
CA THR A 676 -1.41 30.49 8.85
C THR A 676 -1.79 30.35 7.38
N LEU A 677 -2.72 29.45 7.08
CA LEU A 677 -3.40 29.45 5.78
C LEU A 677 -4.30 30.69 5.69
N PRO A 678 -4.39 31.34 4.51
CA PRO A 678 -5.18 32.56 4.37
C PRO A 678 -6.66 32.27 4.64
N ARG A 679 -7.25 33.06 5.54
CA ARG A 679 -8.70 33.06 5.81
C ARG A 679 -9.45 33.26 4.50
N ARG A 680 -10.14 32.22 4.00
CA ARG A 680 -11.20 32.43 3.01
C ARG A 680 -12.42 32.97 3.77
N CYS A 681 -12.74 34.24 3.53
CA CYS A 681 -13.99 34.84 3.97
C CYS A 681 -15.17 33.98 3.50
N SER A 682 -15.91 33.38 4.42
CA SER A 682 -17.27 32.91 4.17
C SER A 682 -18.24 33.88 4.81
N SER A 683 -18.85 34.72 3.98
CA SER A 683 -20.09 35.41 4.30
C SER A 683 -21.26 34.49 3.91
N ALA A 684 -21.80 33.70 4.83
CA ALA A 684 -23.17 33.17 4.70
C ALA A 684 -23.68 32.52 6.00
N MET A 685 -24.69 33.19 6.55
CA MET A 685 -25.86 32.68 7.30
C MET A 685 -25.74 32.35 8.79
N ARG A 686 -26.81 32.79 9.46
CA ARG A 686 -27.12 32.85 10.88
C ARG A 686 -27.63 31.52 11.42
#